data_AF-A0AAW6LZE6-F1
#
_entry.id   AF-A0AAW6LZE6-F1
#
_cell.length_a   1.000
_cell.length_b   1.000
_cell.length_c   1.000
_cell.angle_alpha   90.00
_cell.angle_beta   90.00
_cell.angle_gamma   90.00
#
_symmetry.space_group_name_H-M   'P 1'
#
loop_
_entity.id
_entity.type
_entity.pdbx_description
1 polymer ?
#
loop_
_entity_poly.entity_id
_entity_poly.type
_entity_poly.pdbx_seq_one_letter_code
_entity_poly.pdbx_strand_id
1 'polypeptide(L)'
;MKRIYLLLSLLLCQLLCMSQVSTSQNYISARTYTSADRSGCREQVIYYDGLGRPSQTVDRSITPDKKDIVSLQEYDDQGRKLRTWLPAKSTGNGSYMNISSLKSGASSLASGDSRPYVQTTYEASPLNRPIAEHGASEAWAEHPVSYRYVTRNPQSFPNFSSWVSYGDLLGVCTTDEDGNQAYDFKDGLGRTILAGHIDGSEPYFTHYEYDSRDDLVGVYPPSVPYPKPGEPEGASNRQSSYSYRYDFLHRYIYKKLPERDAIYYIYDRGSHQVFSQDGEQRARGEWSFSLSDEFSRPVVTGTCHNSYFYEDLQLSEINVKARRDDTGTAFHGYIPENITLTTPVVYTVNYYDDYSFIGKHGVPTSLNYTTPPSGYGTRYTESSKGLLTGTVTARVDATRVTGYDYAAFYYDERGRIIQSRTTNHLGGTEVEYVTYNFIGDPLKRQHVHTATGKATQTEVCTYEYDHAGRLSKSKHKLNTNGEVTLIENTYDDLGRIKSCKRHGMSALTTSYTYNIRSWLKSQSTGTLFNQTLYYNELYGGNTPCYNGNISAMSWKASDDTGLHGYRFRYDGLSRLTSADYLWNGISSTNYSTSYTYNKQSNITSLRRNGRTGASSYGLIDNLTFTLDGNKLMRTDDAATATAYNGGFEFKDAVKQADEYAYDKNGNMTKDLNKNITDIQYNCLNLPSKVTFKDGSTITYTYALNGTKLRTVHKIGNTTTTTDYCGNVVYENGVQKFLLTDAGYITLSDKKYHYYLQDHQGNNRVIVDQTGQKEEVNHYYPFGGTFASADGNVQAYKYNGKELDTKKGLNWYDYGARQYDPALGRFTAVDPLTEKYYEMSPYTYCGNNPIKYIDPTGADMVIWYGDENGKQRYFMFNGINAAQAPQNSFVKDVITAYNYNVANGGGENMQAIATDKKMRIGVIETGYDNVYLPNANAIRFNPTAGLKLDDGNILSPATGLEHEAAHAVNNKKGVDSKIDNKYGTTEERSVIKGAELKTAKANGELPANHPGRKSHADGQWVVTRSVISNKEFSTKSSEELRKKIKEFRNSYTPEP
;
A
#
# COMPACT_ATOMS: atom_id res chain seq x y z
N MET A 1 60.14 -30.22 10.56
CA MET A 1 58.74 -30.26 10.11
C MET A 1 57.71 -30.28 11.25
N LYS A 2 57.55 -31.33 12.09
CA LYS A 2 56.46 -31.40 13.10
C LYS A 2 56.25 -30.15 13.99
N ARG A 3 57.31 -29.48 14.47
CA ARG A 3 57.19 -28.22 15.25
C ARG A 3 56.64 -27.03 14.45
N ILE A 4 56.88 -26.95 13.14
CA ILE A 4 56.38 -25.88 12.26
C ILE A 4 54.88 -26.07 12.01
N TYR A 5 54.42 -27.31 11.79
CA TYR A 5 52.99 -27.61 11.70
C TYR A 5 52.25 -27.29 12.99
N LEU A 6 52.83 -27.59 14.17
CA LEU A 6 52.22 -27.25 15.46
C LEU A 6 52.07 -25.73 15.65
N LEU A 7 53.12 -24.97 15.29
CA LEU A 7 53.09 -23.49 15.30
C LEU A 7 52.08 -22.92 14.30
N LEU A 8 52.00 -23.44 13.07
CA LEU A 8 50.96 -23.03 12.12
C LEU A 8 49.55 -23.35 12.63
N SER A 9 49.33 -24.52 13.25
CA SER A 9 48.02 -24.86 13.82
C SER A 9 47.64 -23.98 15.02
N LEU A 10 48.62 -23.58 15.84
CA LEU A 10 48.40 -22.61 16.92
C LEU A 10 48.12 -21.20 16.38
N LEU A 11 48.81 -20.78 15.32
CA LEU A 11 48.55 -19.51 14.65
C LEU A 11 47.17 -19.50 13.96
N LEU A 12 46.78 -20.59 13.30
CA LEU A 12 45.42 -20.75 12.74
C LEU A 12 44.35 -20.77 13.84
N CYS A 13 44.59 -21.44 14.98
CA CYS A 13 43.67 -21.38 16.12
C CYS A 13 43.55 -19.96 16.70
N GLN A 14 44.65 -19.21 16.80
CA GLN A 14 44.58 -17.80 17.25
C GLN A 14 43.85 -16.90 16.24
N LEU A 15 44.05 -17.11 14.93
CA LEU A 15 43.31 -16.43 13.87
C LEU A 15 41.81 -16.79 13.87
N LEU A 16 41.45 -18.03 14.21
CA LEU A 16 40.06 -18.47 14.38
C LEU A 16 39.42 -17.85 15.63
N CYS A 17 40.15 -17.79 16.76
CA CYS A 17 39.69 -17.11 17.98
C CYS A 17 39.50 -15.59 17.80
N MET A 18 40.23 -14.94 16.89
CA MET A 18 40.05 -13.52 16.59
C MET A 18 38.78 -13.20 15.76
N SER A 19 37.94 -14.19 15.43
CA SER A 19 36.69 -13.98 14.67
C SER A 19 35.39 -14.28 15.44
N GLN A 20 35.47 -14.66 16.73
CA GLN A 20 34.28 -14.92 17.55
C GLN A 20 33.70 -13.62 18.13
N VAL A 21 32.40 -13.40 17.94
CA VAL A 21 31.68 -12.20 18.42
C VAL A 21 31.37 -12.29 19.92
N SER A 22 31.23 -13.52 20.41
CA SER A 22 31.16 -13.87 21.84
C SER A 22 31.86 -15.21 22.08
N THR A 23 32.50 -15.35 23.23
CA THR A 23 33.16 -16.59 23.69
C THR A 23 32.35 -17.32 24.77
N SER A 24 31.22 -16.76 25.21
CA SER A 24 30.47 -17.23 26.39
C SER A 24 28.96 -17.37 26.19
N GLN A 25 28.44 -17.04 25.00
CA GLN A 25 27.00 -17.09 24.69
C GLN A 25 26.78 -17.81 23.35
N ASN A 26 25.67 -18.53 23.22
CA ASN A 26 25.25 -19.13 21.95
C ASN A 26 24.69 -18.05 21.02
N TYR A 27 25.18 -18.00 19.77
CA TYR A 27 24.72 -17.01 18.79
C TYR A 27 24.72 -17.53 17.35
N ILE A 28 23.90 -16.88 16.52
CA ILE A 28 23.98 -16.93 15.06
C ILE A 28 24.33 -15.53 14.58
N SER A 29 25.38 -15.39 13.75
CA SER A 29 25.69 -14.14 13.03
C SER A 29 25.35 -14.32 11.55
N ALA A 30 24.54 -13.39 11.01
CA ALA A 30 24.23 -13.28 9.61
C ALA A 30 24.92 -12.04 9.03
N ARG A 31 25.62 -12.20 7.89
CA ARG A 31 26.33 -11.10 7.20
C ARG A 31 25.84 -10.94 5.77
N THR A 32 25.29 -9.76 5.48
CA THR A 32 24.81 -9.39 4.15
C THR A 32 25.80 -8.40 3.52
N TYR A 33 26.55 -8.85 2.52
CA TYR A 33 27.56 -8.02 1.85
C TYR A 33 26.92 -6.90 1.04
N THR A 34 27.41 -5.67 1.22
CA THR A 34 26.94 -4.46 0.54
C THR A 34 27.86 -4.00 -0.59
N SER A 35 28.95 -4.74 -0.85
CA SER A 35 29.89 -4.50 -1.95
C SER A 35 30.41 -5.80 -2.56
N ALA A 36 30.80 -5.77 -3.84
CA ALA A 36 31.24 -6.95 -4.59
C ALA A 36 32.56 -7.56 -4.10
N ASP A 37 33.46 -6.71 -3.60
CA ASP A 37 34.74 -7.06 -2.99
C ASP A 37 34.61 -7.56 -1.54
N ARG A 38 33.38 -7.57 -0.99
CA ARG A 38 33.06 -7.96 0.39
C ARG A 38 33.66 -7.07 1.49
N SER A 39 34.15 -5.88 1.15
CA SER A 39 34.68 -4.91 2.13
C SER A 39 33.57 -4.23 2.95
N GLY A 40 32.36 -4.07 2.39
CA GLY A 40 31.16 -3.64 3.09
C GLY A 40 30.21 -4.79 3.41
N CYS A 41 29.67 -4.81 4.62
CA CYS A 41 28.54 -5.69 5.00
C CYS A 41 27.69 -5.07 6.11
N ARG A 42 26.44 -5.51 6.20
CA ARG A 42 25.61 -5.43 7.41
C ARG A 42 25.74 -6.75 8.16
N GLU A 43 25.76 -6.71 9.49
CA GLU A 43 25.85 -7.89 10.33
C GLU A 43 24.75 -7.84 11.41
N GLN A 44 23.96 -8.90 11.54
CA GLN A 44 23.02 -9.09 12.63
C GLN A 44 23.45 -10.30 13.46
N VAL A 45 23.43 -10.18 14.78
CA VAL A 45 23.84 -11.24 15.71
C VAL A 45 22.69 -11.55 16.66
N ILE A 46 22.12 -12.75 16.54
CA ILE A 46 21.04 -13.23 17.40
C ILE A 46 21.63 -14.15 18.46
N TYR A 47 21.47 -13.78 19.72
CA TYR A 47 21.85 -14.57 20.89
C TYR A 47 20.67 -15.40 21.40
N TYR A 48 20.99 -16.56 21.97
CA TYR A 48 20.01 -17.55 22.43
C TYR A 48 20.18 -17.85 23.91
N ASP A 49 19.07 -18.05 24.61
CA ASP A 49 19.08 -18.51 26.01
C ASP A 49 19.43 -20.00 26.15
N GLY A 50 19.48 -20.48 27.40
CA GLY A 50 19.77 -21.89 27.72
C GLY A 50 18.75 -22.91 27.20
N LEU A 51 17.60 -22.46 26.68
CA LEU A 51 16.56 -23.29 26.07
C LEU A 51 16.50 -23.13 24.54
N GLY A 52 17.46 -22.42 23.94
CA GLY A 52 17.54 -22.23 22.49
C GLY A 52 16.54 -21.21 21.94
N ARG A 53 15.93 -20.37 22.78
CA ARG A 53 15.02 -19.30 22.37
C ARG A 53 15.81 -18.01 22.09
N PRO A 54 15.50 -17.22 21.05
CA PRO A 54 16.16 -15.93 20.81
C PRO A 54 15.95 -14.99 22.00
N SER A 55 17.03 -14.49 22.59
CA SER A 55 16.99 -13.63 23.78
C SER A 55 17.41 -12.18 23.48
N GLN A 56 18.48 -11.98 22.71
CA GLN A 56 18.90 -10.66 22.23
C GLN A 56 19.16 -10.68 20.73
N THR A 57 18.80 -9.60 20.04
CA THR A 57 19.17 -9.36 18.64
C THR A 57 20.00 -8.09 18.56
N VAL A 58 21.19 -8.18 17.96
CA VAL A 58 22.14 -7.09 17.82
C VAL A 58 22.31 -6.74 16.34
N ASP A 59 21.82 -5.57 15.93
CA ASP A 59 22.04 -5.01 14.59
C ASP A 59 23.33 -4.18 14.60
N ARG A 60 24.42 -4.78 14.09
CA ARG A 60 25.78 -4.31 14.33
C ARG A 60 26.08 -3.03 13.55
N SER A 61 26.62 -2.02 14.26
CA SER A 61 27.07 -0.75 13.69
C SER A 61 26.02 -0.07 12.79
N ILE A 62 24.74 -0.13 13.16
CA ILE A 62 23.60 0.37 12.37
C ILE A 62 23.26 1.84 12.67
N THR A 63 23.63 2.35 13.85
CA THR A 63 23.38 3.76 14.21
C THR A 63 24.25 4.70 13.37
N PRO A 64 23.86 5.98 13.18
CA PRO A 64 24.67 6.96 12.43
C PRO A 64 26.13 7.09 12.92
N ASP A 65 26.39 6.88 14.21
CA ASP A 65 27.71 6.89 14.85
C ASP A 65 28.37 5.49 15.01
N LYS A 66 27.90 4.49 14.25
CA LYS A 66 28.46 3.13 14.17
C LYS A 66 28.50 2.39 15.51
N LYS A 67 27.38 2.43 16.23
CA LYS A 67 27.07 1.59 17.40
C LYS A 67 26.04 0.54 16.99
N ASP A 68 25.91 -0.52 17.78
CA ASP A 68 24.84 -1.49 17.54
C ASP A 68 23.55 -1.04 18.24
N ILE A 69 22.43 -1.52 17.69
CA ILE A 69 21.11 -1.50 18.30
C ILE A 69 20.82 -2.91 18.82
N VAL A 70 20.39 -3.02 20.07
CA VAL A 70 20.24 -4.30 20.79
C VAL A 70 18.84 -4.42 21.39
N SER A 71 18.00 -5.29 20.84
CA SER A 71 16.67 -5.61 21.39
C SER A 71 16.71 -6.84 22.30
N LEU A 72 15.71 -6.97 23.19
CA LEU A 72 15.59 -8.06 24.18
C LEU A 72 14.17 -8.64 24.17
N GLN A 73 14.08 -9.97 24.07
CA GLN A 73 12.85 -10.73 24.31
C GLN A 73 12.99 -11.52 25.61
N GLU A 74 12.15 -11.21 26.58
CA GLU A 74 11.97 -12.04 27.79
C GLU A 74 10.78 -12.99 27.61
N TYR A 75 10.90 -14.16 28.22
CA TYR A 75 9.88 -15.21 28.23
C TYR A 75 9.46 -15.51 29.67
N ASP A 76 8.26 -16.04 29.86
CA ASP A 76 7.85 -16.61 31.14
C ASP A 76 8.38 -18.05 31.33
N ASP A 77 8.09 -18.63 32.50
CA ASP A 77 8.53 -20.00 32.86
C ASP A 77 7.92 -21.09 31.96
N GLN A 78 6.83 -20.77 31.23
CA GLN A 78 6.21 -21.64 30.23
C GLN A 78 6.77 -21.42 28.81
N GLY A 79 7.68 -20.45 28.64
CA GLY A 79 8.32 -20.12 27.38
C GLY A 79 7.49 -19.26 26.43
N ARG A 80 6.43 -18.63 26.93
CA ARG A 80 5.62 -17.66 26.18
C ARG A 80 6.30 -16.29 26.24
N LYS A 81 6.09 -15.46 25.22
CA LYS A 81 6.67 -14.10 25.18
C LYS A 81 6.07 -13.27 26.31
N LEU A 82 6.92 -12.80 27.23
CA LEU A 82 6.50 -12.01 28.40
C LEU A 82 6.73 -10.52 28.16
N ARG A 83 7.94 -10.12 27.77
CA ARG A 83 8.30 -8.72 27.48
C ARG A 83 9.15 -8.58 26.23
N THR A 84 8.78 -7.64 25.38
CA THR A 84 9.55 -7.24 24.20
C THR A 84 10.06 -5.83 24.43
N TRP A 85 11.36 -5.69 24.66
CA TRP A 85 11.98 -4.42 25.02
C TRP A 85 12.31 -3.58 23.79
N LEU A 86 12.05 -2.27 23.91
CA LEU A 86 12.68 -1.27 23.05
C LEU A 86 14.21 -1.40 23.19
N PRO A 87 14.98 -1.06 22.16
CA PRO A 87 16.37 -1.49 22.11
C PRO A 87 17.28 -0.54 22.89
N ALA A 88 18.46 -1.05 23.22
CA ALA A 88 19.57 -0.29 23.77
C ALA A 88 20.64 -0.03 22.71
N LYS A 89 21.40 1.06 22.89
CA LYS A 89 22.58 1.37 22.07
C LYS A 89 23.86 0.83 22.72
N SER A 90 24.73 0.16 21.96
CA SER A 90 25.90 -0.56 22.48
C SER A 90 27.27 -0.03 21.96
N THR A 91 28.34 -0.81 22.13
CA THR A 91 29.59 -0.71 21.35
C THR A 91 29.41 -1.33 19.95
N GLY A 92 30.00 -0.76 18.88
CA GLY A 92 29.86 -1.21 17.48
C GLY A 92 30.46 -2.58 17.08
N ASN A 93 30.42 -3.57 17.97
CA ASN A 93 31.20 -4.82 17.87
C ASN A 93 30.36 -6.09 17.72
N GLY A 94 29.03 -6.02 17.82
CA GLY A 94 28.12 -7.18 17.75
C GLY A 94 28.05 -7.98 19.05
N SER A 95 28.75 -7.55 20.10
CA SER A 95 28.91 -8.34 21.34
C SER A 95 27.63 -8.33 22.18
N TYR A 96 27.38 -9.47 22.83
CA TYR A 96 26.30 -9.64 23.79
C TYR A 96 26.32 -8.55 24.89
N MET A 97 25.18 -7.90 25.12
CA MET A 97 25.06 -6.92 26.20
C MET A 97 24.57 -7.62 27.47
N ASN A 98 25.12 -7.26 28.64
CA ASN A 98 24.52 -7.73 29.90
C ASN A 98 23.07 -7.22 30.01
N ILE A 99 22.13 -8.09 30.40
CA ILE A 99 20.69 -7.77 30.46
C ILE A 99 20.41 -6.53 31.32
N SER A 100 21.14 -6.32 32.43
CA SER A 100 20.95 -5.11 33.26
C SER A 100 21.37 -3.83 32.52
N SER A 101 22.49 -3.88 31.80
CA SER A 101 22.95 -2.78 30.94
C SER A 101 22.01 -2.53 29.76
N LEU A 102 21.41 -3.58 29.19
CA LEU A 102 20.43 -3.48 28.12
C LEU A 102 19.16 -2.79 28.61
N LYS A 103 18.59 -3.21 29.74
CA LYS A 103 17.39 -2.57 30.30
C LYS A 103 17.62 -1.09 30.64
N SER A 104 18.78 -0.76 31.23
CA SER A 104 19.18 0.63 31.50
C SER A 104 19.43 1.44 30.21
N GLY A 105 20.05 0.83 29.20
CA GLY A 105 20.30 1.45 27.90
C GLY A 105 19.02 1.69 27.09
N ALA A 106 18.06 0.76 27.16
CA ALA A 106 16.73 0.91 26.59
C ALA A 106 15.96 2.05 27.25
N SER A 107 15.97 2.12 28.59
CA SER A 107 15.41 3.25 29.33
C SER A 107 16.07 4.57 28.93
N SER A 108 17.39 4.63 28.83
CA SER A 108 18.13 5.82 28.38
C SER A 108 17.74 6.25 26.95
N LEU A 109 17.66 5.32 25.99
CA LEU A 109 17.26 5.62 24.60
C LEU A 109 15.78 6.01 24.51
N ALA A 110 14.95 5.47 25.40
CA ALA A 110 13.55 5.84 25.62
C ALA A 110 13.35 7.12 26.48
N SER A 111 14.36 7.99 26.57
CA SER A 111 14.32 9.26 27.31
C SER A 111 14.09 9.14 28.83
N GLY A 112 14.53 8.04 29.43
CA GLY A 112 14.46 7.77 30.88
C GLY A 112 13.20 7.04 31.34
N ASP A 113 12.35 6.56 30.42
CA ASP A 113 11.16 5.77 30.76
C ASP A 113 11.55 4.46 31.47
N SER A 114 10.85 4.09 32.55
CA SER A 114 11.13 2.89 33.36
C SER A 114 10.46 1.61 32.84
N ARG A 115 9.58 1.73 31.84
CA ARG A 115 8.85 0.64 31.20
C ARG A 115 9.01 0.64 29.67
N PRO A 116 10.25 0.65 29.13
CA PRO A 116 10.51 0.69 27.69
C PRO A 116 10.34 -0.70 27.06
N TYR A 117 9.18 -1.34 27.28
CA TYR A 117 8.85 -2.67 26.78
C TYR A 117 7.35 -2.88 26.64
N VAL A 118 6.94 -3.63 25.62
CA VAL A 118 5.60 -4.22 25.55
C VAL A 118 5.55 -5.42 26.49
N GLN A 119 4.45 -5.60 27.23
CA GLN A 119 4.25 -6.77 28.11
C GLN A 119 2.94 -7.49 27.77
N THR A 120 3.01 -8.81 27.58
CA THR A 120 1.84 -9.66 27.33
C THR A 120 1.46 -10.43 28.60
N THR A 121 0.17 -10.46 28.89
CA THR A 121 -0.43 -11.21 30.01
C THR A 121 -1.34 -12.29 29.42
N TYR A 122 -1.21 -13.53 29.90
CA TYR A 122 -1.95 -14.70 29.43
C TYR A 122 -2.96 -15.18 30.47
N GLU A 123 -3.99 -15.89 30.04
CA GLU A 123 -4.87 -16.61 30.97
C GLU A 123 -4.13 -17.76 31.68
N ALA A 124 -4.64 -18.14 32.87
CA ALA A 124 -4.20 -19.32 33.61
C ALA A 124 -4.82 -20.61 33.02
N SER A 125 -4.62 -20.85 31.72
CA SER A 125 -5.13 -22.01 31.00
C SER A 125 -4.09 -22.56 30.00
N PRO A 126 -4.12 -23.87 29.68
CA PRO A 126 -3.20 -24.49 28.74
C PRO A 126 -3.36 -24.00 27.29
N LEU A 127 -4.43 -23.25 26.97
CA LEU A 127 -4.69 -22.71 25.63
C LEU A 127 -3.75 -21.55 25.26
N ASN A 128 -2.91 -21.07 26.19
CA ASN A 128 -1.88 -20.04 25.96
C ASN A 128 -2.41 -18.73 25.34
N ARG A 129 -3.65 -18.38 25.64
CA ARG A 129 -4.33 -17.23 25.05
C ARG A 129 -3.94 -15.93 25.78
N PRO A 130 -3.58 -14.84 25.05
CA PRO A 130 -3.38 -13.54 25.67
C PRO A 130 -4.71 -12.99 26.19
N ILE A 131 -4.68 -12.29 27.31
CA ILE A 131 -5.81 -11.54 27.89
C ILE A 131 -5.53 -10.04 27.97
N ALA A 132 -4.27 -9.63 27.96
CA ALA A 132 -3.87 -8.23 27.83
C ALA A 132 -2.50 -8.09 27.15
N GLU A 133 -2.32 -7.03 26.37
CA GLU A 133 -1.03 -6.54 25.90
C GLU A 133 -0.90 -5.07 26.29
N HIS A 134 0.07 -4.78 27.16
CA HIS A 134 0.35 -3.44 27.66
C HIS A 134 1.42 -2.79 26.78
N GLY A 135 1.12 -1.64 26.19
CA GLY A 135 2.06 -0.89 25.37
C GLY A 135 3.33 -0.47 26.13
N ALA A 136 4.43 -0.24 25.39
CA ALA A 136 5.65 0.33 25.93
C ALA A 136 5.44 1.78 26.39
N SER A 137 6.11 2.13 27.50
CA SER A 137 5.98 3.32 28.35
C SER A 137 5.18 3.10 29.63
N GLU A 138 5.56 3.82 30.69
CA GLU A 138 4.74 3.97 31.92
C GLU A 138 3.36 4.56 31.60
N ALA A 139 3.29 5.51 30.67
CA ALA A 139 2.01 6.13 30.28
C ALA A 139 1.01 5.14 29.67
N TRP A 140 1.49 4.01 29.14
CA TRP A 140 0.65 2.93 28.58
C TRP A 140 0.49 1.72 29.53
N ALA A 141 1.04 1.77 30.74
CA ALA A 141 0.98 0.65 31.69
C ALA A 141 -0.47 0.25 32.03
N GLU A 142 -1.31 1.23 32.32
CA GLU A 142 -2.73 1.05 32.67
C GLU A 142 -3.68 1.11 31.46
N HIS A 143 -3.14 1.15 30.24
CA HIS A 143 -3.88 1.23 28.97
C HIS A 143 -3.59 0.02 28.06
N PRO A 144 -3.88 -1.23 28.49
CA PRO A 144 -3.66 -2.41 27.66
C PRO A 144 -4.72 -2.56 26.56
N VAL A 145 -4.31 -3.13 25.43
CA VAL A 145 -5.26 -3.87 24.57
C VAL A 145 -5.66 -5.13 25.34
N SER A 146 -6.95 -5.37 25.57
CA SER A 146 -7.43 -6.53 26.32
C SER A 146 -8.31 -7.46 25.50
N TYR A 147 -8.25 -8.75 25.80
CA TYR A 147 -8.94 -9.80 25.07
C TYR A 147 -9.81 -10.63 26.02
N ARG A 148 -11.10 -10.74 25.69
CA ARG A 148 -12.06 -11.56 26.43
C ARG A 148 -12.71 -12.56 25.48
N TYR A 149 -12.42 -13.84 25.69
CA TYR A 149 -13.04 -14.95 25.00
C TYR A 149 -14.47 -15.11 25.53
N VAL A 150 -15.47 -15.01 24.65
CA VAL A 150 -16.89 -14.94 25.02
C VAL A 150 -17.69 -16.07 24.39
N THR A 151 -18.72 -16.52 25.11
CA THR A 151 -19.84 -17.28 24.57
C THR A 151 -21.08 -16.43 24.83
N ARG A 152 -21.69 -15.88 23.77
CA ARG A 152 -22.76 -14.87 23.89
C ARG A 152 -23.66 -14.85 22.67
N ASN A 153 -24.98 -14.83 22.88
CA ASN A 153 -25.97 -14.57 21.85
C ASN A 153 -25.90 -13.10 21.41
N PRO A 154 -25.65 -12.78 20.13
CA PRO A 154 -25.60 -11.40 19.63
C PRO A 154 -26.91 -10.61 19.82
N GLN A 155 -28.06 -11.28 19.92
CA GLN A 155 -29.35 -10.64 20.22
C GLN A 155 -29.43 -10.05 21.64
N SER A 156 -28.45 -10.35 22.50
CA SER A 156 -28.29 -9.73 23.83
C SER A 156 -27.56 -8.39 23.81
N PHE A 157 -27.12 -7.88 22.65
CA PHE A 157 -26.65 -6.50 22.52
C PHE A 157 -27.86 -5.54 22.42
N PRO A 158 -27.89 -4.45 23.20
CA PRO A 158 -28.91 -3.42 23.02
C PRO A 158 -28.95 -2.93 21.56
N ASN A 159 -30.13 -2.56 21.08
CA ASN A 159 -30.35 -1.99 19.74
C ASN A 159 -29.82 -2.83 18.56
N PHE A 160 -29.52 -4.12 18.79
CA PHE A 160 -29.31 -5.12 17.75
C PHE A 160 -30.65 -5.69 17.29
N SER A 161 -31.01 -5.46 16.03
CA SER A 161 -32.32 -5.85 15.45
C SER A 161 -32.22 -6.78 14.24
N SER A 162 -31.02 -7.06 13.74
CA SER A 162 -30.81 -8.03 12.66
C SER A 162 -31.10 -9.46 13.13
N TRP A 163 -31.59 -10.28 12.20
CA TRP A 163 -31.70 -11.72 12.46
C TRP A 163 -30.31 -12.35 12.55
N VAL A 164 -30.18 -13.42 13.35
CA VAL A 164 -28.97 -14.25 13.45
C VAL A 164 -29.44 -15.70 13.57
N SER A 165 -28.79 -16.60 12.85
CA SER A 165 -29.13 -18.02 12.73
C SER A 165 -28.84 -18.88 13.96
N TYR A 166 -28.00 -18.38 14.86
CA TYR A 166 -27.43 -19.13 15.97
C TYR A 166 -27.74 -18.47 17.32
N GLY A 167 -27.73 -19.29 18.38
CA GLY A 167 -27.87 -18.84 19.77
C GLY A 167 -26.58 -18.22 20.32
N ASP A 168 -26.07 -18.73 21.43
CA ASP A 168 -24.78 -18.26 21.95
C ASP A 168 -23.62 -18.59 20.99
N LEU A 169 -22.92 -17.56 20.53
CA LEU A 169 -21.77 -17.69 19.64
C LEU A 169 -20.45 -17.62 20.42
N LEU A 170 -19.47 -18.42 20.00
CA LEU A 170 -18.09 -18.26 20.43
C LEU A 170 -17.45 -17.08 19.71
N GLY A 171 -16.77 -16.21 20.44
CA GLY A 171 -16.07 -15.08 19.87
C GLY A 171 -14.99 -14.49 20.75
N VAL A 172 -14.31 -13.47 20.22
CA VAL A 172 -13.33 -12.66 20.96
C VAL A 172 -13.83 -11.23 21.01
N CYS A 173 -13.88 -10.68 22.22
CA CYS A 173 -14.07 -9.27 22.48
C CYS A 173 -12.68 -8.64 22.70
N THR A 174 -12.23 -7.82 21.77
CA THR A 174 -11.02 -7.01 21.91
C THR A 174 -11.40 -5.61 22.38
N THR A 175 -10.74 -5.11 23.42
CA THR A 175 -10.85 -3.70 23.84
C THR A 175 -9.53 -3.00 23.56
N ASP A 176 -9.56 -1.85 22.89
CA ASP A 176 -8.34 -1.08 22.58
C ASP A 176 -7.82 -0.29 23.80
N GLU A 177 -6.67 0.38 23.62
CA GLU A 177 -5.97 1.15 24.67
C GLU A 177 -6.78 2.37 25.18
N ASP A 178 -7.86 2.76 24.49
CA ASP A 178 -8.79 3.84 24.83
C ASP A 178 -10.17 3.34 25.31
N GLY A 179 -10.36 2.02 25.42
CA GLY A 179 -11.59 1.40 25.94
C GLY A 179 -12.64 1.01 24.89
N ASN A 180 -12.35 1.16 23.60
CA ASN A 180 -13.29 0.87 22.52
C ASN A 180 -13.37 -0.65 22.25
N GLN A 181 -14.58 -1.20 22.10
CA GLN A 181 -14.79 -2.64 21.94
C GLN A 181 -15.06 -3.07 20.50
N ALA A 182 -14.37 -4.13 20.07
CA ALA A 182 -14.63 -4.88 18.86
C ALA A 182 -14.93 -6.35 19.19
N TYR A 183 -15.80 -6.99 18.40
CA TYR A 183 -16.17 -8.40 18.53
C TYR A 183 -15.94 -9.12 17.20
N ASP A 184 -15.43 -10.35 17.28
CA ASP A 184 -15.33 -11.31 16.17
C ASP A 184 -15.92 -12.64 16.62
N PHE A 185 -17.08 -13.03 16.06
CA PHE A 185 -17.77 -14.28 16.35
C PHE A 185 -17.57 -15.28 15.21
N LYS A 186 -17.24 -16.51 15.59
CA LYS A 186 -16.89 -17.58 14.66
C LYS A 186 -17.83 -18.77 14.78
N ASP A 187 -18.02 -19.47 13.68
CA ASP A 187 -18.73 -20.75 13.66
C ASP A 187 -17.82 -21.92 14.06
N GLY A 188 -18.37 -23.15 14.03
CA GLY A 188 -17.64 -24.37 14.36
C GLY A 188 -16.50 -24.75 13.40
N LEU A 189 -16.37 -24.06 12.25
CA LEU A 189 -15.26 -24.21 11.31
C LEU A 189 -14.21 -23.08 11.47
N GLY A 190 -14.41 -22.17 12.44
CA GLY A 190 -13.51 -21.02 12.69
C GLY A 190 -13.75 -19.83 11.74
N ARG A 191 -14.83 -19.85 10.95
CA ARG A 191 -15.15 -18.79 9.99
C ARG A 191 -15.88 -17.66 10.71
N THR A 192 -15.47 -16.41 10.47
CA THR A 192 -16.15 -15.24 11.03
C THR A 192 -17.53 -15.11 10.39
N ILE A 193 -18.58 -15.15 11.22
CA ILE A 193 -19.99 -15.03 10.79
C ILE A 193 -20.62 -13.69 11.20
N LEU A 194 -20.06 -13.04 12.22
CA LEU A 194 -20.47 -11.73 12.70
C LEU A 194 -19.27 -11.00 13.30
N ALA A 195 -18.94 -9.80 12.82
CA ALA A 195 -17.86 -9.01 13.40
C ALA A 195 -18.11 -7.50 13.31
N GLY A 196 -17.49 -6.72 14.21
CA GLY A 196 -17.53 -5.26 14.19
C GLY A 196 -17.44 -4.63 15.58
N HIS A 197 -17.91 -3.39 15.73
CA HIS A 197 -17.66 -2.54 16.89
C HIS A 197 -18.92 -2.25 17.73
N ILE A 198 -18.70 -1.83 18.98
CA ILE A 198 -19.73 -1.21 19.83
C ILE A 198 -19.34 0.25 20.10
N ASP A 199 -20.27 1.17 19.90
CA ASP A 199 -20.14 2.58 20.29
C ASP A 199 -21.25 2.92 21.29
N GLY A 200 -20.89 3.14 22.56
CA GLY A 200 -21.86 3.23 23.66
C GLY A 200 -22.70 1.97 23.81
N SER A 201 -23.99 2.05 23.44
CA SER A 201 -24.92 0.91 23.39
C SER A 201 -25.21 0.41 21.98
N GLU A 202 -24.69 1.06 20.94
CA GLU A 202 -25.01 0.75 19.54
C GLU A 202 -24.03 -0.27 18.94
N PRO A 203 -24.52 -1.41 18.40
CA PRO A 203 -23.71 -2.36 17.67
C PRO A 203 -23.61 -1.99 16.19
N TYR A 204 -22.40 -2.11 15.67
CA TYR A 204 -22.00 -1.88 14.28
C TYR A 204 -21.41 -3.19 13.73
N PHE A 205 -22.25 -4.22 13.55
CA PHE A 205 -21.81 -5.55 13.12
C PHE A 205 -22.13 -5.87 11.66
N THR A 206 -21.14 -6.37 10.95
CA THR A 206 -21.22 -6.97 9.62
C THR A 206 -21.47 -8.47 9.74
N HIS A 207 -22.46 -9.00 9.00
CA HIS A 207 -22.74 -10.43 8.91
C HIS A 207 -22.08 -11.03 7.67
N TYR A 208 -21.61 -12.27 7.78
CA TYR A 208 -20.97 -13.03 6.70
C TYR A 208 -21.70 -14.35 6.50
N GLU A 209 -22.08 -14.63 5.26
CA GLU A 209 -22.86 -15.80 4.89
C GLU A 209 -22.08 -16.72 3.95
N TYR A 210 -22.01 -17.99 4.31
CA TYR A 210 -21.29 -19.03 3.60
C TYR A 210 -22.25 -20.11 3.12
N ASP A 211 -22.03 -20.65 1.91
CA ASP A 211 -22.80 -21.80 1.42
C ASP A 211 -22.30 -23.13 2.01
N SER A 212 -22.95 -24.23 1.61
CA SER A 212 -22.59 -25.59 2.05
C SER A 212 -21.27 -26.12 1.46
N ARG A 213 -20.57 -25.34 0.62
CA ARG A 213 -19.29 -25.66 -0.01
C ARG A 213 -18.14 -24.78 0.51
N ASP A 214 -18.40 -24.01 1.58
CA ASP A 214 -17.46 -23.06 2.19
C ASP A 214 -17.21 -21.77 1.38
N ASP A 215 -18.04 -21.49 0.37
CA ASP A 215 -17.95 -20.24 -0.39
C ASP A 215 -18.67 -19.09 0.33
N LEU A 216 -18.01 -17.93 0.48
CA LEU A 216 -18.62 -16.70 1.01
C LEU A 216 -19.61 -16.13 -0.02
N VAL A 217 -20.92 -16.35 0.15
CA VAL A 217 -21.96 -15.94 -0.81
C VAL A 217 -22.58 -14.58 -0.51
N GLY A 218 -22.51 -14.09 0.73
CA GLY A 218 -23.11 -12.82 1.15
C GLY A 218 -22.31 -12.10 2.24
N VAL A 219 -22.25 -10.77 2.17
CA VAL A 219 -21.79 -9.92 3.29
C VAL A 219 -22.74 -8.74 3.48
N TYR A 220 -23.21 -8.56 4.71
CA TYR A 220 -24.26 -7.60 5.07
C TYR A 220 -23.71 -6.58 6.07
N PRO A 221 -23.40 -5.35 5.61
CA PRO A 221 -22.85 -4.27 6.46
C PRO A 221 -23.80 -3.83 7.58
N PRO A 222 -23.35 -3.04 8.58
CA PRO A 222 -24.12 -2.76 9.80
C PRO A 222 -25.45 -1.99 9.65
N SER A 223 -25.73 -1.38 8.49
CA SER A 223 -27.02 -0.75 8.15
C SER A 223 -27.94 -1.65 7.30
N VAL A 224 -27.43 -2.79 6.82
CA VAL A 224 -28.15 -3.71 5.94
C VAL A 224 -28.64 -4.89 6.77
N PRO A 225 -29.96 -5.13 6.87
CA PRO A 225 -30.49 -6.24 7.66
C PRO A 225 -30.09 -7.57 7.02
N TYR A 226 -29.52 -8.49 7.80
CA TYR A 226 -29.29 -9.87 7.34
C TYR A 226 -30.67 -10.53 7.08
N PRO A 227 -30.94 -11.05 5.87
CA PRO A 227 -32.24 -11.62 5.54
C PRO A 227 -32.51 -12.90 6.35
N LYS A 228 -33.79 -13.18 6.62
CA LYS A 228 -34.18 -14.45 7.23
C LYS A 228 -34.23 -15.55 6.18
N PRO A 229 -33.90 -16.81 6.52
CA PRO A 229 -33.99 -17.94 5.60
C PRO A 229 -35.41 -18.10 5.06
N GLY A 230 -35.53 -18.14 3.74
CA GLY A 230 -36.81 -18.27 3.03
C GLY A 230 -37.58 -16.96 2.81
N GLU A 231 -37.14 -15.82 3.36
CA GLU A 231 -37.65 -14.51 2.97
C GLU A 231 -36.84 -13.97 1.76
N PRO A 232 -37.47 -13.30 0.77
CA PRO A 232 -36.75 -12.70 -0.34
C PRO A 232 -35.94 -11.49 0.13
N GLU A 233 -34.79 -11.25 -0.50
CA GLU A 233 -33.96 -10.06 -0.22
C GLU A 233 -34.77 -8.75 -0.27
N GLY A 234 -34.49 -7.85 0.68
CA GLY A 234 -35.01 -6.48 0.67
C GLY A 234 -34.37 -5.61 -0.42
N ALA A 235 -34.87 -4.38 -0.57
CA ALA A 235 -34.27 -3.39 -1.47
C ALA A 235 -32.82 -3.02 -1.03
N SER A 236 -32.62 -2.79 0.27
CA SER A 236 -31.31 -2.50 0.85
C SER A 236 -30.31 -3.66 0.72
N ASN A 237 -30.77 -4.91 0.78
CA ASN A 237 -29.93 -6.08 0.48
C ASN A 237 -29.43 -6.03 -0.96
N ARG A 238 -30.34 -5.90 -1.94
CA ARG A 238 -29.99 -5.83 -3.37
C ARG A 238 -29.12 -4.62 -3.74
N GLN A 239 -29.11 -3.56 -2.94
CA GLN A 239 -28.40 -2.32 -3.22
C GLN A 239 -27.05 -2.23 -2.49
N SER A 240 -27.02 -2.46 -1.18
CA SER A 240 -25.89 -2.08 -0.31
C SER A 240 -25.20 -3.27 0.38
N SER A 241 -25.56 -4.52 0.03
CA SER A 241 -24.81 -5.72 0.43
C SER A 241 -23.77 -6.14 -0.63
N TYR A 242 -22.96 -7.13 -0.28
CA TYR A 242 -22.08 -7.85 -1.19
C TYR A 242 -22.70 -9.22 -1.45
N SER A 243 -22.73 -9.65 -2.71
CA SER A 243 -23.27 -10.97 -3.08
C SER A 243 -22.40 -11.62 -4.16
N TYR A 244 -22.14 -12.91 -4.00
CA TYR A 244 -21.21 -13.66 -4.83
C TYR A 244 -21.86 -14.96 -5.30
N ARG A 245 -21.51 -15.40 -6.51
CA ARG A 245 -21.80 -16.77 -6.98
C ARG A 245 -20.56 -17.35 -7.62
N TYR A 246 -20.43 -18.65 -7.49
CA TYR A 246 -19.26 -19.41 -7.86
C TYR A 246 -19.64 -20.54 -8.81
N ASP A 247 -18.70 -20.95 -9.66
CA ASP A 247 -18.82 -22.21 -10.39
C ASP A 247 -18.45 -23.42 -9.50
N PHE A 248 -18.40 -24.60 -10.12
CA PHE A 248 -18.01 -25.85 -9.46
C PHE A 248 -16.51 -25.94 -9.11
N LEU A 249 -15.71 -24.93 -9.48
CA LEU A 249 -14.29 -24.79 -9.14
C LEU A 249 -14.06 -23.62 -8.17
N HIS A 250 -15.12 -23.12 -7.52
CA HIS A 250 -15.06 -22.03 -6.54
C HIS A 250 -14.52 -20.70 -7.13
N ARG A 251 -14.67 -20.50 -8.45
CA ARG A 251 -14.30 -19.26 -9.15
C ARG A 251 -15.52 -18.35 -9.25
N TYR A 252 -15.35 -17.05 -8.94
CA TYR A 252 -16.42 -16.05 -9.02
C TYR A 252 -16.99 -15.94 -10.45
N ILE A 253 -18.21 -16.39 -10.71
CA ILE A 253 -18.92 -16.12 -11.97
C ILE A 253 -19.80 -14.85 -11.88
N TYR A 254 -20.15 -14.46 -10.65
CA TYR A 254 -20.97 -13.28 -10.33
C TYR A 254 -20.39 -12.56 -9.10
N LYS A 255 -20.33 -11.23 -9.14
CA LYS A 255 -19.92 -10.37 -8.03
C LYS A 255 -20.74 -9.08 -8.00
N LYS A 256 -21.60 -8.92 -6.99
CA LYS A 256 -22.33 -7.69 -6.67
C LYS A 256 -21.58 -6.96 -5.55
N LEU A 257 -21.31 -5.67 -5.77
CA LEU A 257 -20.77 -4.75 -4.77
C LEU A 257 -21.84 -3.74 -4.35
N PRO A 258 -21.76 -3.16 -3.14
CA PRO A 258 -22.63 -2.06 -2.74
C PRO A 258 -22.66 -0.95 -3.78
N GLU A 259 -23.87 -0.45 -4.04
CA GLU A 259 -24.19 0.65 -4.97
C GLU A 259 -23.91 0.40 -6.46
N ARG A 260 -23.36 -0.78 -6.81
CA ARG A 260 -23.05 -1.20 -8.19
C ARG A 260 -23.99 -2.29 -8.68
N ASP A 261 -24.20 -2.36 -9.98
CA ASP A 261 -24.68 -3.58 -10.63
C ASP A 261 -23.61 -4.69 -10.58
N ALA A 262 -24.07 -5.93 -10.72
CA ALA A 262 -23.19 -7.08 -10.66
C ALA A 262 -22.18 -7.11 -11.82
N ILE A 263 -20.99 -7.61 -11.53
CA ILE A 263 -19.93 -7.95 -12.48
C ILE A 263 -20.01 -9.45 -12.76
N TYR A 264 -20.01 -9.81 -14.05
CA TYR A 264 -19.98 -11.21 -14.51
C TYR A 264 -18.58 -11.59 -14.98
N TYR A 265 -18.22 -12.86 -14.88
CA TYR A 265 -16.93 -13.40 -15.30
C TYR A 265 -17.10 -14.70 -16.06
N ILE A 266 -16.22 -14.94 -17.04
CA ILE A 266 -16.17 -16.20 -17.81
C ILE A 266 -14.72 -16.67 -17.86
N TYR A 267 -14.51 -17.94 -17.49
CA TYR A 267 -13.20 -18.58 -17.44
C TYR A 267 -13.04 -19.64 -18.52
N ASP A 268 -11.80 -19.83 -18.98
CA ASP A 268 -11.44 -20.95 -19.83
C ASP A 268 -11.14 -22.23 -19.03
N ARG A 269 -10.73 -23.29 -19.75
CA ARG A 269 -10.24 -24.55 -19.18
C ARG A 269 -8.99 -24.40 -18.33
N GLY A 270 -8.13 -23.42 -18.64
CA GLY A 270 -6.94 -23.09 -17.86
C GLY A 270 -7.21 -22.33 -16.56
N SER A 271 -8.47 -21.94 -16.30
CA SER A 271 -8.86 -21.00 -15.24
C SER A 271 -8.33 -19.58 -15.41
N HIS A 272 -7.99 -19.19 -16.63
CA HIS A 272 -7.78 -17.80 -17.00
C HIS A 272 -9.14 -17.10 -17.09
N GLN A 273 -9.26 -15.90 -16.52
CA GLN A 273 -10.45 -15.07 -16.70
C GLN A 273 -10.43 -14.46 -18.10
N VAL A 274 -11.10 -15.10 -19.06
CA VAL A 274 -11.13 -14.63 -20.45
C VAL A 274 -11.99 -13.38 -20.59
N PHE A 275 -13.14 -13.32 -19.92
CA PHE A 275 -14.05 -12.18 -20.00
C PHE A 275 -14.51 -11.68 -18.63
N SER A 276 -14.78 -10.38 -18.56
CA SER A 276 -15.57 -9.77 -17.48
C SER A 276 -16.47 -8.65 -18.00
N GLN A 277 -17.66 -8.49 -17.40
CA GLN A 277 -18.61 -7.43 -17.77
C GLN A 277 -19.28 -6.84 -16.53
N ASP A 278 -19.09 -5.55 -16.31
CA ASP A 278 -19.83 -4.77 -15.31
C ASP A 278 -21.18 -4.21 -15.83
N GLY A 279 -21.90 -3.47 -14.99
CA GLY A 279 -23.23 -2.94 -15.32
C GLY A 279 -23.25 -1.93 -16.48
N GLU A 280 -22.21 -1.11 -16.59
CA GLU A 280 -22.08 -0.10 -17.66
C GLU A 280 -21.63 -0.74 -18.97
N GLN A 281 -20.70 -1.70 -18.91
CA GLN A 281 -20.33 -2.52 -20.06
C GLN A 281 -21.53 -3.30 -20.60
N ARG A 282 -22.34 -3.90 -19.71
CA ARG A 282 -23.58 -4.59 -20.10
C ARG A 282 -24.57 -3.67 -20.78
N ALA A 283 -24.68 -2.42 -20.33
CA ALA A 283 -25.54 -1.41 -20.97
C ALA A 283 -25.11 -1.09 -22.41
N ARG A 284 -23.82 -1.27 -22.74
CA ARG A 284 -23.24 -1.10 -24.08
C ARG A 284 -23.11 -2.40 -24.88
N GLY A 285 -23.50 -3.56 -24.32
CA GLY A 285 -23.25 -4.86 -24.93
C GLY A 285 -21.76 -5.20 -25.07
N GLU A 286 -20.93 -4.72 -24.15
CA GLU A 286 -19.47 -4.81 -24.16
C GLU A 286 -18.98 -5.83 -23.09
N TRP A 287 -17.86 -6.49 -23.37
CA TRP A 287 -17.10 -7.31 -22.41
C TRP A 287 -15.63 -6.90 -22.44
N SER A 288 -15.02 -6.69 -21.27
CA SER A 288 -13.55 -6.73 -21.16
C SER A 288 -13.06 -8.14 -21.45
N PHE A 289 -11.94 -8.26 -22.16
CA PHE A 289 -11.24 -9.53 -22.37
C PHE A 289 -9.79 -9.49 -21.88
N SER A 290 -9.27 -10.65 -21.49
CA SER A 290 -7.85 -10.86 -21.16
C SER A 290 -7.38 -12.19 -21.74
N LEU A 291 -6.29 -12.17 -22.51
CA LEU A 291 -5.68 -13.33 -23.15
C LEU A 291 -4.25 -13.51 -22.64
N SER A 292 -3.93 -14.74 -22.26
CA SER A 292 -2.57 -15.15 -21.90
C SER A 292 -1.85 -15.86 -23.05
N ASP A 293 -0.53 -15.91 -22.99
CA ASP A 293 0.29 -16.71 -23.88
C ASP A 293 0.34 -18.20 -23.47
N GLU A 294 1.17 -18.98 -24.16
CA GLU A 294 1.36 -20.41 -23.87
C GLU A 294 2.04 -20.72 -22.52
N PHE A 295 2.51 -19.70 -21.79
CA PHE A 295 3.08 -19.80 -20.44
C PHE A 295 2.13 -19.24 -19.35
N SER A 296 0.87 -18.97 -19.72
CA SER A 296 -0.15 -18.31 -18.90
C SER A 296 0.13 -16.84 -18.55
N ARG A 297 1.13 -16.20 -19.16
CA ARG A 297 1.43 -14.78 -18.92
C ARG A 297 0.41 -13.89 -19.64
N PRO A 298 -0.20 -12.87 -19.00
CA PRO A 298 -1.17 -12.00 -19.67
C PRO A 298 -0.49 -11.15 -20.75
N VAL A 299 -0.92 -11.30 -22.00
CA VAL A 299 -0.28 -10.65 -23.17
C VAL A 299 -1.17 -9.68 -23.93
N VAL A 300 -2.49 -9.85 -23.92
CA VAL A 300 -3.41 -8.91 -24.60
C VAL A 300 -4.66 -8.70 -23.74
N THR A 301 -5.02 -7.45 -23.46
CA THR A 301 -6.32 -7.09 -22.88
C THR A 301 -7.06 -6.11 -23.80
N GLY A 302 -8.37 -6.01 -23.65
CA GLY A 302 -9.20 -5.14 -24.48
C GLY A 302 -10.68 -5.21 -24.12
N THR A 303 -11.53 -4.67 -25.00
CA THR A 303 -12.98 -4.92 -24.98
C THR A 303 -13.48 -5.49 -26.31
N CYS A 304 -14.65 -6.13 -26.27
CA CYS A 304 -15.30 -6.77 -27.43
C CYS A 304 -16.82 -6.81 -27.24
N HIS A 305 -17.56 -7.18 -28.29
CA HIS A 305 -19.02 -7.26 -28.30
C HIS A 305 -19.53 -8.72 -28.45
N ASN A 306 -18.84 -9.68 -27.85
CA ASN A 306 -19.28 -11.08 -27.84
C ASN A 306 -20.58 -11.25 -27.04
N SER A 307 -21.45 -12.16 -27.48
CA SER A 307 -22.71 -12.50 -26.80
C SER A 307 -22.59 -13.82 -26.06
N TYR A 308 -22.20 -13.77 -24.79
CA TYR A 308 -22.14 -14.92 -23.88
C TYR A 308 -23.08 -14.73 -22.69
N PHE A 309 -23.63 -15.84 -22.17
CA PHE A 309 -24.34 -15.90 -20.90
C PHE A 309 -23.47 -16.58 -19.84
N TYR A 310 -23.17 -15.89 -18.75
CA TYR A 310 -22.10 -16.28 -17.82
C TYR A 310 -22.34 -17.60 -17.07
N GLU A 311 -23.60 -18.03 -16.91
CA GLU A 311 -23.95 -19.25 -16.18
C GLU A 311 -23.82 -20.54 -17.04
N ASP A 312 -23.75 -20.45 -18.38
CA ASP A 312 -23.58 -21.64 -19.24
C ASP A 312 -22.14 -22.20 -19.24
N LEU A 313 -21.17 -21.43 -18.71
CA LEU A 313 -19.74 -21.78 -18.67
C LEU A 313 -19.14 -22.14 -20.06
N GLN A 314 -19.53 -21.46 -21.15
CA GLN A 314 -19.27 -21.92 -22.53
C GLN A 314 -17.77 -22.12 -22.89
N LEU A 315 -16.85 -21.47 -22.18
CA LEU A 315 -15.40 -21.59 -22.41
C LEU A 315 -14.69 -22.62 -21.51
N SER A 316 -15.39 -23.24 -20.55
CA SER A 316 -14.79 -24.08 -19.50
C SER A 316 -14.03 -25.32 -20.01
N GLU A 317 -14.28 -25.76 -21.25
CA GLU A 317 -13.53 -26.85 -21.89
C GLU A 317 -12.52 -26.40 -22.95
N ILE A 318 -12.50 -25.11 -23.28
CA ILE A 318 -11.66 -24.48 -24.32
C ILE A 318 -10.38 -23.93 -23.68
N ASN A 319 -9.23 -24.12 -24.34
CA ASN A 319 -7.97 -23.48 -23.92
C ASN A 319 -7.77 -22.19 -24.72
N VAL A 320 -8.09 -21.04 -24.13
CA VAL A 320 -8.09 -19.74 -24.81
C VAL A 320 -6.74 -19.06 -24.57
N LYS A 321 -6.06 -18.66 -25.65
CA LYS A 321 -4.73 -18.02 -25.56
C LYS A 321 -4.50 -17.05 -26.72
N ALA A 322 -3.46 -16.24 -26.61
CA ALA A 322 -2.94 -15.41 -27.70
C ALA A 322 -1.51 -15.83 -28.05
N ARG A 323 -1.31 -16.30 -29.29
CA ARG A 323 0.02 -16.66 -29.78
C ARG A 323 0.71 -15.43 -30.35
N ARG A 324 1.99 -15.23 -30.02
CA ARG A 324 2.83 -14.24 -30.68
C ARG A 324 3.17 -14.71 -32.09
N ASP A 325 2.97 -13.82 -33.06
CA ASP A 325 3.09 -14.12 -34.49
C ASP A 325 3.90 -13.07 -35.23
N ASP A 326 3.99 -11.84 -34.70
CA ASP A 326 4.73 -10.71 -35.26
C ASP A 326 4.33 -10.34 -36.72
N THR A 327 3.20 -10.86 -37.23
CA THR A 327 2.55 -10.44 -38.50
C THR A 327 1.19 -9.77 -38.29
N GLY A 328 0.42 -10.22 -37.28
CA GLY A 328 -0.92 -9.70 -36.98
C GLY A 328 -0.94 -8.25 -36.49
N THR A 329 -1.61 -7.35 -37.22
CA THR A 329 -1.71 -5.92 -36.84
C THR A 329 -2.81 -5.62 -35.83
N ALA A 330 -3.91 -6.37 -35.84
CA ALA A 330 -5.10 -6.10 -35.04
C ALA A 330 -4.88 -6.20 -33.51
N PHE A 331 -3.94 -7.03 -33.06
CA PHE A 331 -3.58 -7.20 -31.65
C PHE A 331 -2.09 -6.96 -31.40
N HIS A 332 -1.49 -6.01 -32.14
CA HIS A 332 -0.09 -5.63 -32.05
C HIS A 332 0.90 -6.82 -31.94
N GLY A 333 0.94 -7.68 -32.96
CA GLY A 333 1.86 -8.83 -33.03
C GLY A 333 1.35 -10.13 -32.43
N TYR A 334 0.17 -10.13 -31.81
CA TYR A 334 -0.50 -11.34 -31.31
C TYR A 334 -1.68 -11.77 -32.20
N ILE A 335 -2.07 -13.03 -32.08
CA ILE A 335 -3.27 -13.63 -32.68
C ILE A 335 -3.99 -14.46 -31.60
N PRO A 336 -5.27 -14.16 -31.29
CA PRO A 336 -6.11 -15.02 -30.45
C PRO A 336 -6.30 -16.40 -31.09
N GLU A 337 -6.15 -17.47 -30.31
CA GLU A 337 -6.36 -18.85 -30.71
C GLU A 337 -7.52 -19.47 -29.91
N ASN A 338 -8.28 -20.37 -30.56
CA ASN A 338 -9.47 -21.04 -30.02
C ASN A 338 -10.62 -20.11 -29.58
N ILE A 339 -10.57 -18.81 -29.93
CA ILE A 339 -11.63 -17.85 -29.68
C ILE A 339 -11.76 -16.86 -30.84
N THR A 340 -12.97 -16.42 -31.14
CA THR A 340 -13.23 -15.29 -32.05
C THR A 340 -13.80 -14.12 -31.27
N LEU A 341 -13.07 -13.01 -31.26
CA LEU A 341 -13.51 -11.77 -30.62
C LEU A 341 -14.33 -10.93 -31.61
N THR A 342 -15.51 -10.51 -31.20
CA THR A 342 -16.42 -9.69 -31.99
C THR A 342 -16.05 -8.23 -31.82
N THR A 343 -15.66 -7.56 -32.91
CA THR A 343 -15.26 -6.13 -32.95
C THR A 343 -14.33 -5.74 -31.78
N PRO A 344 -13.13 -6.35 -31.66
CA PRO A 344 -12.23 -6.13 -30.54
C PRO A 344 -11.58 -4.75 -30.59
N VAL A 345 -11.39 -4.15 -29.41
CA VAL A 345 -10.61 -2.94 -29.18
C VAL A 345 -9.51 -3.28 -28.19
N VAL A 346 -8.24 -3.13 -28.56
CA VAL A 346 -7.11 -3.49 -27.70
C VAL A 346 -6.80 -2.37 -26.70
N TYR A 347 -6.56 -2.77 -25.45
CA TYR A 347 -6.31 -1.88 -24.31
C TYR A 347 -4.86 -1.95 -23.84
N THR A 348 -4.33 -3.14 -23.61
CA THR A 348 -2.91 -3.34 -23.34
C THR A 348 -2.35 -4.54 -24.10
N VAL A 349 -1.06 -4.48 -24.42
CA VAL A 349 -0.28 -5.62 -24.92
C VAL A 349 1.04 -5.68 -24.17
N ASN A 350 1.44 -6.87 -23.75
CA ASN A 350 2.73 -7.13 -23.11
C ASN A 350 3.60 -7.97 -24.05
N TYR A 351 4.85 -7.54 -24.27
CA TYR A 351 5.86 -8.32 -24.98
C TYR A 351 6.85 -8.88 -23.96
N TYR A 352 7.15 -10.16 -24.10
CA TYR A 352 8.12 -10.86 -23.27
C TYR A 352 9.27 -11.40 -24.11
N ASP A 353 10.33 -11.81 -23.42
CA ASP A 353 11.45 -12.63 -23.90
C ASP A 353 12.44 -11.99 -24.88
N ASP A 354 12.00 -11.10 -25.78
CA ASP A 354 12.84 -10.47 -26.81
C ASP A 354 12.34 -9.07 -27.24
N TYR A 355 13.11 -8.39 -28.10
CA TYR A 355 12.86 -7.02 -28.57
C TYR A 355 12.41 -6.92 -30.04
N SER A 356 12.09 -8.04 -30.70
CA SER A 356 11.78 -8.07 -32.14
C SER A 356 10.42 -7.49 -32.52
N PHE A 357 9.60 -7.12 -31.53
CA PHE A 357 8.39 -6.31 -31.70
C PHE A 357 8.69 -4.85 -32.10
N ILE A 358 9.88 -4.33 -31.80
CA ILE A 358 10.26 -2.94 -32.09
C ILE A 358 10.39 -2.74 -33.61
N GLY A 359 9.74 -1.70 -34.14
CA GLY A 359 9.64 -1.42 -35.58
C GLY A 359 8.50 -2.17 -36.28
N LYS A 360 7.71 -2.99 -35.56
CA LYS A 360 6.51 -3.67 -36.06
C LYS A 360 5.24 -3.11 -35.40
N HIS A 361 4.08 -3.33 -36.01
CA HIS A 361 2.75 -3.07 -35.43
C HIS A 361 2.53 -1.69 -34.76
N GLY A 362 3.16 -0.65 -35.28
CA GLY A 362 3.08 0.72 -34.74
C GLY A 362 4.10 1.05 -33.65
N VAL A 363 4.86 0.07 -33.15
CA VAL A 363 5.93 0.26 -32.16
C VAL A 363 7.11 0.97 -32.83
N PRO A 364 7.48 2.20 -32.42
CA PRO A 364 8.48 2.97 -33.15
C PRO A 364 9.91 2.53 -32.85
N THR A 365 10.79 2.63 -33.86
CA THR A 365 12.21 2.29 -33.74
C THR A 365 13.01 3.23 -32.82
N SER A 366 12.41 4.34 -32.37
CA SER A 366 12.95 5.21 -31.32
C SER A 366 13.07 4.51 -29.95
N LEU A 367 12.39 3.38 -29.76
CA LEU A 367 12.47 2.56 -28.54
C LEU A 367 13.63 1.53 -28.56
N ASN A 368 14.41 1.46 -29.64
CA ASN A 368 15.61 0.62 -29.68
C ASN A 368 16.61 1.00 -28.58
N TYR A 369 17.33 -0.01 -28.07
CA TYR A 369 18.40 0.19 -27.10
C TYR A 369 19.42 1.19 -27.62
N THR A 370 19.80 2.15 -26.77
CA THR A 370 20.90 3.08 -27.06
C THR A 370 21.97 2.93 -26.00
N THR A 371 23.24 2.89 -26.42
CA THR A 371 24.37 2.94 -25.50
C THR A 371 24.19 4.12 -24.54
N PRO A 372 24.15 3.87 -23.22
CA PRO A 372 23.89 4.92 -22.25
C PRO A 372 25.12 5.84 -22.11
N PRO A 373 24.97 7.03 -21.49
CA PRO A 373 26.11 7.84 -21.13
C PRO A 373 27.04 7.11 -20.15
N SER A 374 28.27 7.60 -19.98
CA SER A 374 29.21 7.01 -19.01
C SER A 374 28.66 7.06 -17.58
N GLY A 375 28.81 5.96 -16.85
CA GLY A 375 28.37 5.80 -15.46
C GLY A 375 26.95 5.27 -15.26
N TYR A 376 26.29 4.74 -16.30
CA TYR A 376 25.00 4.03 -16.19
C TYR A 376 25.14 2.53 -16.48
N GLY A 377 24.15 1.73 -16.08
CA GLY A 377 24.12 0.30 -16.35
C GLY A 377 23.99 -0.02 -17.85
N THR A 378 24.66 -1.06 -18.31
CA THR A 378 24.58 -1.54 -19.70
C THR A 378 23.67 -2.76 -19.82
N ARG A 379 23.04 -2.92 -20.99
CA ARG A 379 22.11 -4.03 -21.25
C ARG A 379 22.86 -5.36 -21.28
N TYR A 380 22.35 -6.35 -20.57
CA TYR A 380 22.76 -7.74 -20.70
C TYR A 380 22.19 -8.33 -21.99
N THR A 381 23.05 -8.92 -22.82
CA THR A 381 22.71 -9.30 -24.20
C THR A 381 22.55 -10.80 -24.42
N GLU A 382 22.84 -11.64 -23.43
CA GLU A 382 22.79 -13.11 -23.60
C GLU A 382 21.36 -13.67 -23.50
N SER A 383 20.50 -13.07 -22.68
CA SER A 383 19.09 -13.45 -22.55
C SER A 383 18.22 -12.32 -22.03
N SER A 384 16.98 -12.27 -22.51
CA SER A 384 15.85 -11.52 -21.92
C SER A 384 14.63 -12.41 -21.65
N LYS A 385 14.79 -13.75 -21.72
CA LYS A 385 13.71 -14.72 -21.47
C LYS A 385 13.15 -14.60 -20.06
N GLY A 386 11.83 -14.74 -19.93
CA GLY A 386 11.05 -14.52 -18.70
C GLY A 386 10.66 -13.05 -18.49
N LEU A 387 11.50 -12.10 -18.92
CA LEU A 387 11.32 -10.68 -18.65
C LEU A 387 10.27 -10.02 -19.56
N LEU A 388 9.56 -9.02 -19.03
CA LEU A 388 8.69 -8.11 -19.79
C LEU A 388 9.54 -7.10 -20.58
N THR A 389 9.77 -7.35 -21.86
CA THR A 389 10.67 -6.54 -22.70
C THR A 389 10.01 -5.29 -23.27
N GLY A 390 8.68 -5.20 -23.27
CA GLY A 390 7.96 -3.98 -23.66
C GLY A 390 6.45 -4.06 -23.51
N THR A 391 5.76 -2.94 -23.73
CA THR A 391 4.30 -2.84 -23.64
C THR A 391 3.70 -1.93 -24.70
N VAL A 392 2.42 -2.14 -24.99
CA VAL A 392 1.51 -1.17 -25.62
C VAL A 392 0.42 -0.84 -24.60
N THR A 393 0.10 0.43 -24.39
CA THR A 393 -0.97 0.89 -23.48
C THR A 393 -1.86 1.88 -24.20
N ALA A 394 -3.16 1.63 -24.29
CA ALA A 394 -4.10 2.54 -24.91
C ALA A 394 -4.27 3.83 -24.09
N ARG A 395 -4.51 4.92 -24.80
CA ARG A 395 -4.96 6.20 -24.26
C ARG A 395 -6.47 6.30 -24.46
N VAL A 396 -7.23 6.58 -23.41
CA VAL A 396 -8.70 6.66 -23.47
C VAL A 396 -9.24 8.03 -23.09
N ASP A 397 -10.31 8.40 -23.79
CA ASP A 397 -11.26 9.44 -23.38
C ASP A 397 -12.51 8.78 -22.74
N ALA A 398 -13.71 9.32 -22.97
CA ALA A 398 -14.96 8.81 -22.44
C ALA A 398 -15.25 7.35 -22.78
N THR A 399 -15.01 6.91 -24.01
CA THR A 399 -15.25 5.51 -24.42
C THR A 399 -14.31 5.02 -25.51
N ARG A 400 -13.40 5.87 -26.01
CA ARG A 400 -12.64 5.58 -27.23
C ARG A 400 -11.15 5.52 -26.95
N VAL A 401 -10.49 4.56 -27.59
CA VAL A 401 -9.04 4.59 -27.73
C VAL A 401 -8.67 5.73 -28.68
N THR A 402 -7.91 6.69 -28.18
CA THR A 402 -7.45 7.91 -28.88
C THR A 402 -6.04 7.77 -29.44
N GLY A 403 -5.31 6.73 -29.01
CA GLY A 403 -3.94 6.42 -29.41
C GLY A 403 -3.34 5.39 -28.46
N TYR A 404 -2.04 5.13 -28.62
CA TYR A 404 -1.29 4.20 -27.77
C TYR A 404 0.04 4.81 -27.34
N ASP A 405 0.46 4.48 -26.13
CA ASP A 405 1.83 4.60 -25.67
C ASP A 405 2.56 3.26 -25.75
N TYR A 406 3.81 3.30 -26.18
CA TYR A 406 4.67 2.15 -26.39
C TYR A 406 5.87 2.23 -25.45
N ALA A 407 6.29 1.11 -24.88
CA ALA A 407 7.47 1.03 -24.02
C ALA A 407 8.39 -0.14 -24.40
N ALA A 408 9.69 0.03 -24.14
CA ALA A 408 10.68 -1.03 -24.12
C ALA A 408 11.55 -0.92 -22.85
N PHE A 409 11.82 -2.06 -22.21
CA PHE A 409 12.56 -2.16 -20.95
C PHE A 409 13.81 -2.99 -21.13
N TYR A 410 14.98 -2.43 -20.80
CA TYR A 410 16.28 -3.07 -20.97
C TYR A 410 16.92 -3.33 -19.62
N TYR A 411 17.46 -4.54 -19.47
CA TYR A 411 17.85 -5.11 -18.19
C TYR A 411 19.35 -5.36 -18.09
N ASP A 412 19.89 -5.34 -16.86
CA ASP A 412 21.23 -5.85 -16.56
C ASP A 412 21.23 -7.38 -16.34
N GLU A 413 22.41 -7.93 -16.02
CA GLU A 413 22.63 -9.36 -15.74
C GLU A 413 21.81 -9.91 -14.56
N ARG A 414 21.14 -9.04 -13.79
CA ARG A 414 20.34 -9.37 -12.60
C ARG A 414 18.86 -9.11 -12.79
N GLY A 415 18.40 -8.85 -14.02
CA GLY A 415 17.00 -8.54 -14.30
C GLY A 415 16.54 -7.17 -13.77
N ARG A 416 17.45 -6.23 -13.49
CA ARG A 416 17.10 -4.85 -13.08
C ARG A 416 17.04 -3.93 -14.29
N ILE A 417 16.01 -3.09 -14.39
CA ILE A 417 15.86 -2.14 -15.52
C ILE A 417 16.99 -1.09 -15.46
N ILE A 418 17.87 -1.09 -16.45
CA ILE A 418 18.94 -0.09 -16.60
C ILE A 418 18.65 0.97 -17.65
N GLN A 419 17.69 0.72 -18.54
CA GLN A 419 17.12 1.70 -19.45
C GLN A 419 15.64 1.40 -19.68
N SER A 420 14.79 2.41 -19.53
CA SER A 420 13.44 2.39 -20.07
C SER A 420 13.36 3.38 -21.24
N ARG A 421 12.55 3.06 -22.25
CA ARG A 421 12.25 3.97 -23.37
C ARG A 421 10.76 3.89 -23.62
N THR A 422 10.05 5.01 -23.50
CA THR A 422 8.62 5.07 -23.77
C THR A 422 8.30 6.19 -24.75
N THR A 423 7.22 6.07 -25.52
CA THR A 423 6.62 7.23 -26.18
C THR A 423 5.82 8.06 -25.18
N ASN A 424 5.40 9.26 -25.58
CA ASN A 424 4.41 10.05 -24.86
C ASN A 424 3.34 10.65 -25.79
N HIS A 425 2.28 11.20 -25.20
CA HIS A 425 1.13 11.75 -25.93
C HIS A 425 1.38 13.11 -26.60
N LEU A 426 2.56 13.70 -26.39
CA LEU A 426 3.04 14.89 -27.11
C LEU A 426 3.98 14.53 -28.28
N GLY A 427 4.01 13.25 -28.67
CA GLY A 427 4.71 12.76 -29.86
C GLY A 427 6.23 12.67 -29.71
N GLY A 428 6.74 12.74 -28.48
CA GLY A 428 8.15 12.46 -28.17
C GLY A 428 8.32 11.17 -27.39
N THR A 429 9.42 11.10 -26.64
CA THR A 429 9.79 9.96 -25.81
C THR A 429 10.28 10.39 -24.43
N GLU A 430 9.98 9.56 -23.44
CA GLU A 430 10.70 9.53 -22.16
C GLU A 430 11.79 8.45 -22.25
N VAL A 431 13.01 8.78 -21.81
CA VAL A 431 14.10 7.80 -21.74
C VAL A 431 14.77 7.89 -20.39
N GLU A 432 14.70 6.80 -19.62
CA GLU A 432 15.38 6.69 -18.33
C GLU A 432 16.64 5.84 -18.45
N TYR A 433 17.67 6.18 -17.67
CA TYR A 433 18.90 5.43 -17.48
C TYR A 433 19.15 5.29 -15.98
N VAL A 434 19.45 4.08 -15.51
CA VAL A 434 19.70 3.82 -14.09
C VAL A 434 21.02 3.09 -13.89
N THR A 435 21.71 3.40 -12.79
CA THR A 435 22.76 2.55 -12.23
C THR A 435 22.49 2.29 -10.76
N TYR A 436 22.90 1.12 -10.30
CA TYR A 436 22.59 0.60 -8.98
C TYR A 436 23.87 0.32 -8.20
N ASN A 437 23.79 0.36 -6.87
CA ASN A 437 24.82 -0.22 -6.03
C ASN A 437 24.77 -1.77 -6.10
N PHE A 438 25.65 -2.42 -5.35
CA PHE A 438 25.75 -3.88 -5.32
C PHE A 438 24.49 -4.58 -4.80
N ILE A 439 23.69 -3.93 -3.94
CA ILE A 439 22.48 -4.48 -3.32
C ILE A 439 21.17 -4.07 -4.01
N GLY A 440 21.22 -3.17 -5.00
CA GLY A 440 20.07 -2.80 -5.82
C GLY A 440 19.48 -1.40 -5.54
N ASP A 441 20.04 -0.59 -4.64
CA ASP A 441 19.59 0.79 -4.50
C ASP A 441 20.10 1.64 -5.68
N PRO A 442 19.30 2.53 -6.30
CA PRO A 442 19.75 3.42 -7.36
C PRO A 442 20.83 4.38 -6.86
N LEU A 443 21.97 4.47 -7.54
CA LEU A 443 23.02 5.47 -7.28
C LEU A 443 22.91 6.70 -8.19
N LYS A 444 22.44 6.48 -9.41
CA LYS A 444 22.28 7.54 -10.42
C LYS A 444 21.13 7.20 -11.34
N ARG A 445 20.25 8.18 -11.56
CA ARG A 445 19.16 8.16 -12.53
C ARG A 445 19.38 9.30 -13.50
N GLN A 446 19.14 9.10 -14.78
CA GLN A 446 18.96 10.19 -15.73
C GLN A 446 17.70 9.96 -16.53
N HIS A 447 16.89 10.99 -16.65
CA HIS A 447 15.65 10.97 -17.40
C HIS A 447 15.72 12.06 -18.47
N VAL A 448 15.39 11.70 -19.71
CA VAL A 448 15.43 12.56 -20.90
C VAL A 448 14.02 12.64 -21.47
N HIS A 449 13.40 13.78 -21.24
CA HIS A 449 12.06 14.12 -21.71
C HIS A 449 12.12 14.86 -23.05
N THR A 450 11.34 14.41 -24.03
CA THR A 450 11.20 15.06 -25.35
C THR A 450 9.74 15.16 -25.77
N ALA A 451 9.39 16.21 -26.52
CA ALA A 451 8.06 16.38 -27.10
C ALA A 451 8.15 17.13 -28.44
N THR A 452 7.18 16.92 -29.33
CA THR A 452 7.23 17.43 -30.71
C THR A 452 7.31 18.96 -30.74
N GLY A 453 8.40 19.50 -31.32
CA GLY A 453 8.61 20.95 -31.41
C GLY A 453 8.85 21.65 -30.07
N LYS A 454 9.29 20.93 -29.03
CA LYS A 454 9.59 21.46 -27.69
C LYS A 454 11.05 21.22 -27.33
N ALA A 455 11.57 22.02 -26.39
CA ALA A 455 12.92 21.84 -25.88
C ALA A 455 13.02 20.55 -25.06
N THR A 456 14.01 19.71 -25.36
CA THR A 456 14.39 18.56 -24.53
C THR A 456 14.69 19.01 -23.11
N GLN A 457 14.15 18.30 -22.11
CA GLN A 457 14.61 18.42 -20.73
C GLN A 457 15.39 17.14 -20.37
N THR A 458 16.52 17.28 -19.71
CA THR A 458 17.34 16.17 -19.21
C THR A 458 17.62 16.42 -17.75
N GLU A 459 17.12 15.55 -16.89
CA GLU A 459 17.43 15.57 -15.47
C GLU A 459 18.40 14.45 -15.11
N VAL A 460 19.28 14.72 -14.14
CA VAL A 460 20.17 13.72 -13.54
C VAL A 460 20.00 13.80 -12.04
N CYS A 461 19.59 12.69 -11.43
CA CYS A 461 19.56 12.51 -9.99
C CYS A 461 20.74 11.63 -9.56
N THR A 462 21.46 12.04 -8.51
CA THR A 462 22.45 11.19 -7.81
C THR A 462 21.99 10.95 -6.38
N TYR A 463 22.20 9.73 -5.89
CA TYR A 463 21.76 9.29 -4.57
C TYR A 463 22.96 8.80 -3.75
N GLU A 464 23.13 9.34 -2.55
CA GLU A 464 24.11 8.91 -1.57
C GLU A 464 23.37 8.23 -0.42
N TYR A 465 23.90 7.10 0.06
CA TYR A 465 23.36 6.36 1.19
C TYR A 465 24.40 6.31 2.30
N ASP A 466 23.94 6.25 3.56
CA ASP A 466 24.84 5.97 4.68
C ASP A 466 25.27 4.49 4.70
N HIS A 467 26.10 4.13 5.68
CA HIS A 467 26.60 2.76 5.84
C HIS A 467 25.50 1.74 6.22
N ALA A 468 24.35 2.21 6.71
CA ALA A 468 23.14 1.42 6.96
C ALA A 468 22.20 1.43 5.74
N GLY A 469 22.64 1.98 4.59
CA GLY A 469 21.87 2.09 3.35
C GLY A 469 20.60 2.92 3.46
N ARG A 470 20.57 3.91 4.37
CA ARG A 470 19.51 4.92 4.43
C ARG A 470 19.88 6.10 3.51
N LEU A 471 18.92 6.68 2.79
CA LEU A 471 19.16 7.76 1.82
C LEU A 471 19.63 9.04 2.51
N SER A 472 20.94 9.30 2.52
CA SER A 472 21.54 10.46 3.18
C SER A 472 21.52 11.72 2.31
N LYS A 473 21.56 11.58 0.98
CA LYS A 473 21.48 12.72 0.06
C LYS A 473 20.88 12.34 -1.29
N SER A 474 20.09 13.24 -1.85
CA SER A 474 19.72 13.24 -3.27
C SER A 474 20.10 14.59 -3.90
N LYS A 475 20.84 14.56 -5.00
CA LYS A 475 21.15 15.76 -5.80
C LYS A 475 20.42 15.70 -7.13
N HIS A 476 20.17 16.87 -7.71
CA HIS A 476 19.44 17.03 -8.96
C HIS A 476 20.19 18.01 -9.87
N LYS A 477 20.26 17.70 -11.17
CA LYS A 477 20.82 18.57 -12.20
C LYS A 477 19.88 18.63 -13.40
N LEU A 478 19.43 19.83 -13.77
CA LEU A 478 18.59 20.05 -14.94
C LEU A 478 19.42 20.60 -16.11
N ASN A 479 19.43 19.87 -17.22
CA ASN A 479 20.16 20.19 -18.46
C ASN A 479 21.65 20.47 -18.19
N THR A 480 22.13 21.62 -18.63
CA THR A 480 23.50 22.12 -18.46
C THR A 480 23.71 22.94 -17.19
N ASN A 481 22.66 23.17 -16.38
CA ASN A 481 22.75 23.97 -15.15
C ASN A 481 23.63 23.29 -14.08
N GLY A 482 23.94 24.02 -13.00
CA GLY A 482 24.60 23.46 -11.83
C GLY A 482 23.80 22.30 -11.20
N GLU A 483 24.52 21.34 -10.61
CA GLU A 483 23.92 20.33 -9.73
C GLU A 483 23.58 20.98 -8.38
N VAL A 484 22.37 20.71 -7.87
CA VAL A 484 21.89 21.20 -6.56
C VAL A 484 21.65 20.01 -5.63
N THR A 485 21.86 20.19 -4.32
CA THR A 485 21.41 19.20 -3.33
C THR A 485 19.92 19.37 -3.12
N LEU A 486 19.11 18.45 -3.63
CA LEU A 486 17.65 18.51 -3.54
C LEU A 486 17.20 18.26 -2.08
N ILE A 487 17.70 17.17 -1.49
CA ILE A 487 17.48 16.76 -0.10
C ILE A 487 18.80 16.23 0.49
N GLU A 488 19.07 16.58 1.74
CA GLU A 488 20.08 15.93 2.61
C GLU A 488 19.40 15.53 3.93
N ASN A 489 19.42 14.23 4.25
CA ASN A 489 18.78 13.67 5.44
C ASN A 489 19.82 13.33 6.52
N THR A 490 19.41 13.47 7.78
CA THR A 490 20.07 12.82 8.91
C THR A 490 19.09 11.92 9.64
N TYR A 491 19.62 10.91 10.32
CA TYR A 491 18.83 9.92 11.04
C TYR A 491 19.12 9.97 12.54
N ASP A 492 18.20 9.48 13.36
CA ASP A 492 18.48 9.18 14.77
C ASP A 492 19.00 7.75 14.93
N ASP A 493 19.26 7.34 16.18
CA ASP A 493 19.83 6.02 16.48
C ASP A 493 18.89 4.85 16.11
N LEU A 494 17.58 5.10 15.97
CA LEU A 494 16.55 4.13 15.57
C LEU A 494 16.22 4.22 14.06
N GLY A 495 17.13 4.79 13.26
CA GLY A 495 16.97 4.89 11.80
C GLY A 495 15.84 5.81 11.32
N ARG A 496 15.19 6.57 12.20
CA ARG A 496 14.10 7.51 11.85
C ARG A 496 14.70 8.81 11.33
N ILE A 497 14.03 9.49 10.39
CA ILE A 497 14.52 10.79 9.88
C ILE A 497 14.54 11.80 11.03
N LYS A 498 15.73 12.31 11.36
CA LYS A 498 15.97 13.32 12.39
C LYS A 498 15.95 14.72 11.80
N SER A 499 16.46 14.89 10.58
CA SER A 499 16.28 16.12 9.81
C SER A 499 16.32 15.88 8.30
N CYS A 500 15.68 16.78 7.56
CA CYS A 500 15.68 16.85 6.10
C CYS A 500 15.98 18.31 5.69
N LYS A 501 17.11 18.53 5.01
CA LYS A 501 17.57 19.83 4.53
C LYS A 501 17.36 19.94 3.03
N ARG A 502 16.68 20.99 2.58
CA ARG A 502 16.40 21.24 1.15
C ARG A 502 17.33 22.29 0.57
N HIS A 503 17.62 22.20 -0.74
CA HIS A 503 18.56 23.05 -1.47
C HIS A 503 19.99 23.15 -0.88
N GLY A 504 20.38 22.25 0.02
CA GLY A 504 21.60 22.40 0.83
C GLY A 504 21.58 23.58 1.82
N MET A 505 20.45 24.25 2.00
CA MET A 505 20.32 25.47 2.82
C MET A 505 19.92 25.16 4.26
N SER A 506 20.70 25.64 5.24
CA SER A 506 20.39 25.46 6.66
C SER A 506 19.02 26.03 7.06
N ALA A 507 18.59 27.15 6.45
CA ALA A 507 17.27 27.75 6.68
C ALA A 507 16.09 26.86 6.25
N LEU A 508 16.33 25.91 5.34
CA LEU A 508 15.34 24.94 4.84
C LEU A 508 15.54 23.54 5.44
N THR A 509 16.07 23.48 6.67
CA THR A 509 16.19 22.24 7.44
C THR A 509 14.95 22.01 8.28
N THR A 510 14.14 21.01 7.91
CA THR A 510 13.10 20.48 8.80
C THR A 510 13.73 19.51 9.78
N SER A 511 13.58 19.73 11.08
CA SER A 511 13.98 18.79 12.14
C SER A 511 12.75 18.09 12.71
N TYR A 512 12.87 16.82 13.08
CA TYR A 512 11.77 15.97 13.54
C TYR A 512 12.06 15.38 14.94
N THR A 513 11.02 15.19 15.75
CA THR A 513 11.09 14.46 17.03
C THR A 513 9.97 13.42 17.12
N TYR A 514 10.20 12.37 17.91
CA TYR A 514 9.28 11.24 18.04
C TYR A 514 9.03 10.91 19.51
N ASN A 515 7.89 10.31 19.81
CA ASN A 515 7.64 9.71 21.13
C ASN A 515 8.28 8.32 21.25
N ILE A 516 8.18 7.74 22.45
CA ILE A 516 8.70 6.39 22.79
C ILE A 516 8.10 5.26 21.92
N ARG A 517 6.89 5.44 21.38
CA ARG A 517 6.24 4.49 20.44
C ARG A 517 6.62 4.76 18.97
N SER A 518 7.64 5.58 18.72
CA SER A 518 8.10 6.05 17.39
C SER A 518 7.02 6.73 16.55
N TRP A 519 6.06 7.40 17.17
CA TRP A 519 5.13 8.30 16.47
C TRP A 519 5.74 9.70 16.40
N LEU A 520 5.51 10.41 15.28
CA LEU A 520 5.99 11.79 15.12
C LEU A 520 5.33 12.67 16.19
N LYS A 521 6.15 13.44 16.92
CA LYS A 521 5.72 14.34 18.00
C LYS A 521 5.84 15.80 17.60
N SER A 522 6.92 16.20 16.93
CA SER A 522 7.02 17.56 16.39
C SER A 522 7.89 17.62 15.15
N GLN A 523 7.69 18.68 14.38
CA GLN A 523 8.58 19.09 13.30
C GLN A 523 8.74 20.61 13.24
N SER A 524 9.91 21.07 12.82
CA SER A 524 10.26 22.50 12.80
C SER A 524 11.21 22.84 11.64
N THR A 525 10.86 23.87 10.87
CA THR A 525 11.68 24.50 9.82
C THR A 525 11.83 25.99 10.14
N GLY A 526 12.47 26.31 11.27
CA GLY A 526 12.71 27.69 11.71
C GLY A 526 11.40 28.48 11.87
N THR A 527 11.31 29.67 11.25
CA THR A 527 10.09 30.49 11.23
C THR A 527 9.10 30.13 10.13
N LEU A 528 9.49 29.24 9.19
CA LEU A 528 8.68 28.94 7.99
C LEU A 528 7.53 27.99 8.29
N PHE A 529 7.78 26.89 9.00
CA PHE A 529 6.72 25.97 9.42
C PHE A 529 7.09 25.16 10.66
N ASN A 530 6.16 25.03 11.60
CA ASN A 530 6.28 24.26 12.83
C ASN A 530 4.98 23.52 13.12
N GLN A 531 5.06 22.28 13.60
CA GLN A 531 3.91 21.48 14.05
C GLN A 531 4.28 20.65 15.29
N THR A 532 3.34 20.51 16.21
CA THR A 532 3.38 19.55 17.33
C THR A 532 2.10 18.72 17.32
N LEU A 533 2.24 17.41 17.53
CA LEU A 533 1.17 16.44 17.66
C LEU A 533 1.12 15.95 19.11
N TYR A 534 -0.09 15.79 19.63
CA TYR A 534 -0.36 15.30 20.98
C TYR A 534 -1.22 14.03 20.87
N TYR A 535 -0.84 13.00 21.61
CA TYR A 535 -1.55 11.72 21.64
C TYR A 535 -2.10 11.51 23.05
N ASN A 536 -1.27 11.02 23.96
CA ASN A 536 -1.57 10.86 25.37
C ASN A 536 -1.33 12.15 26.19
N GLU A 537 -0.68 13.17 25.60
CA GLU A 537 -0.37 14.42 26.28
C GLU A 537 -1.53 15.43 26.26
N LEU A 538 -1.66 16.22 27.32
CA LEU A 538 -2.67 17.28 27.42
C LEU A 538 -2.26 18.56 26.68
N TYR A 539 -3.14 19.06 25.81
CA TYR A 539 -3.05 20.35 25.13
C TYR A 539 -4.46 20.86 24.75
N GLY A 540 -4.76 22.14 25.03
CA GLY A 540 -6.04 22.76 24.66
C GLY A 540 -7.29 22.12 25.29
N GLY A 541 -7.12 21.33 26.37
CA GLY A 541 -8.20 20.56 26.99
C GLY A 541 -8.71 19.40 26.13
N ASN A 542 -7.82 18.71 25.41
CA ASN A 542 -8.09 17.44 24.75
C ASN A 542 -8.35 16.30 25.75
N THR A 543 -8.97 15.23 25.25
CA THR A 543 -8.95 13.92 25.89
C THR A 543 -7.73 13.17 25.36
N PRO A 544 -6.80 12.70 26.20
CA PRO A 544 -5.71 11.82 25.79
C PRO A 544 -6.20 10.62 24.97
N CYS A 545 -5.45 10.24 23.94
CA CYS A 545 -5.66 9.02 23.15
C CYS A 545 -4.40 8.15 23.19
N TYR A 546 -4.61 6.87 23.50
CA TYR A 546 -3.58 5.86 23.67
C TYR A 546 -3.51 4.92 22.47
N ASN A 547 -4.61 4.70 21.74
CA ASN A 547 -4.73 3.81 20.58
C ASN A 547 -4.07 4.33 19.26
N GLY A 548 -3.31 5.42 19.36
CA GLY A 548 -2.63 6.07 18.24
C GLY A 548 -3.49 7.06 17.45
N ASN A 549 -4.70 7.38 17.88
CA ASN A 549 -5.38 8.59 17.44
C ASN A 549 -4.60 9.84 17.90
N ILE A 550 -4.53 10.87 17.07
CA ILE A 550 -3.99 12.19 17.47
C ILE A 550 -5.11 12.93 18.19
N SER A 551 -4.92 13.26 19.46
CA SER A 551 -5.94 13.92 20.29
C SER A 551 -5.94 15.45 20.14
N ALA A 552 -4.79 16.03 19.79
CA ALA A 552 -4.68 17.43 19.40
C ALA A 552 -3.48 17.66 18.48
N MET A 553 -3.51 18.78 17.74
CA MET A 553 -2.32 19.32 17.08
C MET A 553 -2.23 20.83 17.23
N SER A 554 -1.01 21.36 17.18
CA SER A 554 -0.74 22.80 17.06
C SER A 554 0.25 23.05 15.93
N TRP A 555 0.09 24.16 15.20
CA TRP A 555 1.00 24.53 14.12
C TRP A 555 1.13 26.03 13.94
N LYS A 556 2.23 26.43 13.31
CA LYS A 556 2.51 27.81 12.91
C LYS A 556 3.31 27.84 11.61
N ALA A 557 2.83 28.58 10.62
CA ALA A 557 3.51 28.85 9.36
C ALA A 557 4.17 30.25 9.36
N SER A 558 4.83 30.61 8.26
CA SER A 558 5.32 31.97 8.03
C SER A 558 4.19 32.98 8.16
N ASP A 559 4.51 34.16 8.68
CA ASP A 559 3.64 35.33 8.79
C ASP A 559 2.42 35.17 9.74
N ASP A 560 2.16 33.97 10.26
CA ASP A 560 1.12 33.72 11.26
C ASP A 560 1.36 34.56 12.53
N THR A 561 0.33 35.27 12.98
CA THR A 561 0.39 36.12 14.19
C THR A 561 0.24 35.32 15.49
N GLY A 562 -0.26 34.09 15.42
CA GLY A 562 -0.49 33.21 16.56
C GLY A 562 -0.15 31.75 16.24
N LEU A 563 -0.38 30.88 17.23
CA LEU A 563 -0.30 29.42 17.08
C LEU A 563 -1.70 28.89 16.79
N HIS A 564 -1.90 28.30 15.63
CA HIS A 564 -3.13 27.58 15.29
C HIS A 564 -3.14 26.22 15.99
N GLY A 565 -4.31 25.64 16.18
CA GLY A 565 -4.42 24.26 16.63
C GLY A 565 -5.81 23.67 16.47
N TYR A 566 -5.90 22.37 16.75
CA TYR A 566 -7.15 21.64 16.89
C TYR A 566 -7.06 20.71 18.10
N ARG A 567 -8.16 20.58 18.84
CA ARG A 567 -8.47 19.40 19.65
C ARG A 567 -9.39 18.51 18.84
N PHE A 568 -9.10 17.22 18.77
CA PHE A 568 -9.91 16.24 18.07
C PHE A 568 -10.78 15.44 19.06
N ARG A 569 -11.94 14.99 18.60
CA ARG A 569 -12.76 13.97 19.26
C ARG A 569 -13.10 12.86 18.28
N TYR A 570 -13.24 11.65 18.81
CA TYR A 570 -13.58 10.47 18.04
C TYR A 570 -14.76 9.72 18.70
N ASP A 571 -15.43 8.86 17.95
CA ASP A 571 -16.39 7.88 18.48
C ASP A 571 -15.73 6.52 18.74
N GLY A 572 -16.50 5.53 19.22
CA GLY A 572 -16.03 4.17 19.49
C GLY A 572 -15.51 3.38 18.28
N LEU A 573 -15.67 3.91 17.05
CA LEU A 573 -15.09 3.37 15.82
C LEU A 573 -13.84 4.15 15.39
N SER A 574 -13.32 5.05 16.24
CA SER A 574 -12.23 5.99 15.94
C SER A 574 -12.51 6.93 14.75
N ARG A 575 -13.78 7.21 14.42
CA ARG A 575 -14.17 8.20 13.39
C ARG A 575 -14.19 9.60 14.00
N LEU A 576 -13.70 10.60 13.26
CA LEU A 576 -13.57 11.98 13.76
C LEU A 576 -14.96 12.62 13.97
N THR A 577 -15.34 12.94 15.20
CA THR A 577 -16.65 13.56 15.52
C THR A 577 -16.56 15.08 15.65
N SER A 578 -15.44 15.63 16.11
CA SER A 578 -15.15 17.07 15.99
C SER A 578 -13.67 17.38 15.89
N ALA A 579 -13.36 18.50 15.23
CA ALA A 579 -12.09 19.20 15.37
C ALA A 579 -12.40 20.62 15.89
N ASP A 580 -12.24 20.80 17.19
CA ASP A 580 -12.44 22.07 17.88
C ASP A 580 -11.21 22.94 17.66
N TYR A 581 -11.37 24.09 17.02
CA TYR A 581 -10.24 24.95 16.69
C TYR A 581 -9.67 25.66 17.93
N LEU A 582 -8.35 25.85 17.92
CA LEU A 582 -7.59 26.48 19.00
C LEU A 582 -6.78 27.65 18.44
N TRP A 583 -6.76 28.77 19.17
CA TRP A 583 -5.90 29.91 18.91
C TRP A 583 -5.02 30.17 20.14
N ASN A 584 -3.71 30.07 19.98
CA ASN A 584 -2.74 30.10 21.08
C ASN A 584 -3.04 29.07 22.19
N GLY A 585 -3.57 27.89 21.82
CA GLY A 585 -4.00 26.84 22.74
C GLY A 585 -5.34 27.09 23.45
N ILE A 586 -6.01 28.21 23.18
CA ILE A 586 -7.31 28.57 23.76
C ILE A 586 -8.42 28.24 22.75
N SER A 587 -9.54 27.69 23.22
CA SER A 587 -10.68 27.33 22.38
C SER A 587 -11.22 28.51 21.58
N SER A 588 -11.40 28.33 20.26
CA SER A 588 -11.94 29.32 19.35
C SER A 588 -12.84 28.64 18.32
N THR A 589 -13.98 29.24 17.99
CA THR A 589 -14.89 28.66 17.00
C THR A 589 -14.40 28.82 15.55
N ASN A 590 -13.41 29.69 15.28
CA ASN A 590 -13.09 30.25 13.95
C ASN A 590 -13.03 29.27 12.78
N TYR A 591 -12.40 28.10 12.97
CA TYR A 591 -12.29 27.05 11.95
C TYR A 591 -12.72 25.67 12.47
N SER A 592 -13.59 25.66 13.48
CA SER A 592 -14.10 24.41 14.09
C SER A 592 -14.97 23.61 13.13
N THR A 593 -14.93 22.29 13.25
CA THR A 593 -15.77 21.36 12.48
C THR A 593 -16.37 20.26 13.35
N SER A 594 -17.53 19.75 12.96
CA SER A 594 -18.15 18.57 13.60
C SER A 594 -18.89 17.70 12.59
N TYR A 595 -18.97 16.40 12.87
CA TYR A 595 -19.46 15.38 11.94
C TYR A 595 -20.35 14.38 12.67
N THR A 596 -21.37 13.85 11.97
CA THR A 596 -22.18 12.71 12.43
C THR A 596 -22.25 11.64 11.36
N TYR A 597 -22.43 10.38 11.76
CA TYR A 597 -22.33 9.22 10.86
C TYR A 597 -23.53 8.27 10.99
N ASN A 598 -23.87 7.58 9.89
CA ASN A 598 -24.78 6.42 9.95
C ASN A 598 -24.03 5.12 10.33
N LYS A 599 -24.76 4.01 10.47
CA LYS A 599 -24.19 2.69 10.82
C LYS A 599 -23.20 2.14 9.79
N GLN A 600 -23.25 2.60 8.53
CA GLN A 600 -22.31 2.28 7.46
C GLN A 600 -21.18 3.32 7.33
N SER A 601 -20.99 4.22 8.32
CA SER A 601 -19.94 5.25 8.30
C SER A 601 -20.01 6.24 7.13
N ASN A 602 -21.20 6.48 6.56
CA ASN A 602 -21.42 7.67 5.74
C ASN A 602 -21.57 8.89 6.66
N ILE A 603 -21.00 10.04 6.28
CA ILE A 603 -21.32 11.33 6.90
C ILE A 603 -22.82 11.61 6.67
N THR A 604 -23.51 12.04 7.72
CA THR A 604 -24.94 12.41 7.71
C THR A 604 -25.18 13.88 8.04
N SER A 605 -24.29 14.50 8.81
CA SER A 605 -24.20 15.96 8.90
C SER A 605 -22.76 16.44 9.06
N LEU A 606 -22.50 17.66 8.60
CA LEU A 606 -21.21 18.33 8.66
C LEU A 606 -21.43 19.80 9.03
N ARG A 607 -20.77 20.26 10.08
CA ARG A 607 -20.71 21.70 10.42
C ARG A 607 -19.30 22.22 10.23
N ARG A 608 -19.17 23.42 9.68
CA ARG A 608 -17.88 24.10 9.44
C ARG A 608 -18.03 25.59 9.73
N ASN A 609 -17.12 26.10 10.54
CA ASN A 609 -16.92 27.53 10.70
C ASN A 609 -15.75 28.01 9.85
N GLY A 610 -15.78 29.27 9.43
CA GLY A 610 -14.68 29.92 8.70
C GLY A 610 -14.80 31.44 8.74
N ARG A 611 -13.98 32.12 7.93
CA ARG A 611 -14.06 33.59 7.77
C ARG A 611 -15.35 33.97 7.06
N THR A 612 -16.12 34.88 7.62
CA THR A 612 -17.32 35.51 7.01
C THR A 612 -17.07 36.97 6.65
N GLY A 613 -15.94 37.54 7.09
CA GLY A 613 -15.46 38.86 6.71
C GLY A 613 -13.93 38.94 6.85
N ALA A 614 -13.36 40.13 6.59
CA ALA A 614 -11.92 40.34 6.69
C ALA A 614 -11.34 39.96 8.07
N SER A 615 -12.07 40.24 9.15
CA SER A 615 -11.69 39.91 10.53
C SER A 615 -12.80 39.21 11.34
N SER A 616 -13.88 38.78 10.69
CA SER A 616 -15.02 38.10 11.33
C SER A 616 -15.13 36.64 10.88
N TYR A 617 -15.62 35.81 11.80
CA TYR A 617 -15.74 34.36 11.65
C TYR A 617 -17.14 33.92 12.07
N GLY A 618 -17.62 32.82 11.47
CA GLY A 618 -18.95 32.29 11.74
C GLY A 618 -19.15 30.92 11.11
N LEU A 619 -20.35 30.37 11.28
CA LEU A 619 -20.80 29.13 10.64
C LEU A 619 -21.01 29.40 9.14
N ILE A 620 -20.25 28.70 8.30
CA ILE A 620 -20.29 28.80 6.84
C ILE A 620 -20.88 27.55 6.18
N ASP A 621 -20.89 26.41 6.90
CA ASP A 621 -21.61 25.20 6.48
C ASP A 621 -22.34 24.59 7.68
N ASN A 622 -23.59 24.19 7.48
CA ASN A 622 -24.42 23.40 8.39
C ASN A 622 -25.19 22.35 7.59
N LEU A 623 -24.43 21.39 7.04
CA LEU A 623 -24.88 20.45 6.03
C LEU A 623 -25.63 19.26 6.66
N THR A 624 -26.74 18.87 6.02
CA THR A 624 -27.47 17.63 6.26
C THR A 624 -27.52 16.82 4.97
N PHE A 625 -27.06 15.57 5.02
CA PHE A 625 -26.96 14.71 3.84
C PHE A 625 -28.15 13.75 3.79
N THR A 626 -28.87 13.74 2.68
CA THR A 626 -29.90 12.73 2.38
C THR A 626 -29.26 11.63 1.54
N LEU A 627 -29.39 10.37 1.96
CA LEU A 627 -28.74 9.22 1.34
C LEU A 627 -29.79 8.20 0.84
N ASP A 628 -29.48 7.54 -0.28
CA ASP A 628 -30.13 6.29 -0.71
C ASP A 628 -29.08 5.17 -0.69
N GLY A 629 -29.23 4.21 0.23
CA GLY A 629 -28.14 3.31 0.60
C GLY A 629 -26.90 4.10 1.02
N ASN A 630 -25.82 4.02 0.24
CA ASN A 630 -24.61 4.82 0.40
C ASN A 630 -24.48 5.98 -0.60
N LYS A 631 -25.39 6.11 -1.57
CA LYS A 631 -25.41 7.20 -2.56
C LYS A 631 -25.90 8.49 -1.90
N LEU A 632 -25.25 9.61 -2.19
CA LEU A 632 -25.73 10.93 -1.78
C LEU A 632 -26.83 11.36 -2.75
N MET A 633 -28.00 11.76 -2.26
CA MET A 633 -29.12 12.19 -3.12
C MET A 633 -29.33 13.71 -3.07
N ARG A 634 -29.10 14.32 -1.91
CA ARG A 634 -29.31 15.75 -1.65
C ARG A 634 -28.47 16.23 -0.47
N THR A 635 -28.04 17.49 -0.50
CA THR A 635 -27.31 18.14 0.60
C THR A 635 -27.94 19.49 0.92
N ASP A 636 -28.59 19.60 2.08
CA ASP A 636 -29.10 20.89 2.57
C ASP A 636 -28.08 21.56 3.50
N ASP A 637 -27.71 22.79 3.17
CA ASP A 637 -27.03 23.72 4.06
C ASP A 637 -28.03 24.66 4.75
N ALA A 638 -27.91 24.77 6.07
CA ALA A 638 -28.67 25.68 6.91
C ALA A 638 -27.81 26.83 7.47
N ALA A 639 -26.58 27.03 6.98
CA ALA A 639 -25.78 28.22 7.28
C ALA A 639 -26.36 29.46 6.56
N THR A 640 -26.41 30.59 7.26
CA THR A 640 -26.95 31.86 6.73
C THR A 640 -25.86 32.86 6.36
N ALA A 641 -24.59 32.54 6.61
CA ALA A 641 -23.44 33.39 6.35
C ALA A 641 -22.51 32.70 5.35
N THR A 642 -22.05 33.44 4.35
CA THR A 642 -21.14 32.92 3.32
C THR A 642 -19.68 33.11 3.69
N ALA A 643 -18.82 32.22 3.21
CA ALA A 643 -17.38 32.34 3.29
C ALA A 643 -16.85 33.62 2.61
N TYR A 644 -15.98 34.32 3.32
CA TYR A 644 -15.40 35.59 2.88
C TYR A 644 -14.60 35.42 1.58
N ASN A 645 -14.81 36.36 0.65
CA ASN A 645 -14.09 36.44 -0.62
C ASN A 645 -14.15 35.15 -1.48
N GLY A 646 -15.25 34.39 -1.41
CA GLY A 646 -15.39 33.11 -2.11
C GLY A 646 -14.49 32.02 -1.54
N GLY A 647 -14.21 32.08 -0.23
CA GLY A 647 -13.49 31.05 0.51
C GLY A 647 -14.19 29.69 0.49
N PHE A 648 -13.55 28.71 1.12
CA PHE A 648 -14.01 27.32 1.10
C PHE A 648 -15.28 27.10 1.92
N GLU A 649 -16.39 26.85 1.21
CA GLU A 649 -17.70 26.44 1.71
C GLU A 649 -18.38 25.54 0.66
N PHE A 650 -19.39 24.77 1.07
CA PHE A 650 -20.35 24.15 0.18
C PHE A 650 -21.24 25.20 -0.50
N LYS A 651 -21.78 24.87 -1.67
CA LYS A 651 -22.64 25.78 -2.43
C LYS A 651 -23.99 25.14 -2.66
N ASP A 652 -24.91 25.41 -1.75
CA ASP A 652 -26.31 25.03 -1.84
C ASP A 652 -27.04 25.89 -2.90
N ALA A 653 -26.85 25.50 -4.16
CA ALA A 653 -27.33 26.24 -5.32
C ALA A 653 -28.67 25.73 -5.84
N VAL A 654 -29.10 24.54 -5.41
CA VAL A 654 -30.30 23.85 -5.87
C VAL A 654 -31.00 23.21 -4.67
N LYS A 655 -32.34 23.27 -4.65
CA LYS A 655 -33.20 22.68 -3.62
C LYS A 655 -34.16 21.68 -4.25
N GLN A 656 -33.66 20.50 -4.62
CA GLN A 656 -34.44 19.46 -5.33
C GLN A 656 -34.39 18.13 -4.57
N ALA A 657 -35.26 17.18 -4.90
CA ALA A 657 -35.22 15.86 -4.24
C ALA A 657 -33.94 15.09 -4.61
N ASP A 658 -33.58 15.15 -5.90
CA ASP A 658 -32.42 14.48 -6.48
C ASP A 658 -31.45 15.54 -7.05
N GLU A 659 -30.46 15.93 -6.26
CA GLU A 659 -29.39 16.88 -6.64
C GLU A 659 -28.15 16.16 -7.20
N TYR A 660 -28.05 14.86 -6.92
CA TYR A 660 -26.97 13.97 -7.32
C TYR A 660 -27.56 12.76 -8.05
N ALA A 661 -26.77 12.14 -8.91
CA ALA A 661 -27.15 10.92 -9.64
C ALA A 661 -25.93 10.01 -9.83
N TYR A 662 -26.15 8.73 -10.12
CA TYR A 662 -25.08 7.73 -10.28
C TYR A 662 -25.33 6.81 -11.47
N ASP A 663 -24.24 6.29 -12.05
CA ASP A 663 -24.26 5.22 -13.04
C ASP A 663 -24.42 3.82 -12.41
N LYS A 664 -24.46 2.76 -13.23
CA LYS A 664 -24.56 1.37 -12.76
C LYS A 664 -23.28 0.86 -12.10
N ASN A 665 -22.16 1.56 -12.23
CA ASN A 665 -20.92 1.27 -11.52
C ASN A 665 -20.78 2.07 -10.22
N GLY A 666 -21.81 2.82 -9.82
CA GLY A 666 -21.81 3.60 -8.58
C GLY A 666 -20.95 4.87 -8.67
N ASN A 667 -20.63 5.34 -9.87
CA ASN A 667 -19.92 6.60 -10.07
C ASN A 667 -20.91 7.77 -10.17
N MET A 668 -20.59 8.90 -9.55
CA MET A 668 -21.47 10.07 -9.50
C MET A 668 -21.56 10.77 -10.86
N THR A 669 -22.72 10.73 -11.51
CA THR A 669 -22.96 11.34 -12.83
C THR A 669 -23.46 12.79 -12.78
N LYS A 670 -23.89 13.30 -11.62
CA LYS A 670 -24.39 14.69 -11.45
C LYS A 670 -24.07 15.26 -10.07
N ASP A 671 -23.89 16.57 -10.02
CA ASP A 671 -23.85 17.40 -8.80
C ASP A 671 -24.45 18.77 -9.17
N LEU A 672 -25.75 18.92 -8.98
CA LEU A 672 -26.48 20.12 -9.37
C LEU A 672 -26.08 21.35 -8.53
N ASN A 673 -25.58 21.14 -7.31
CA ASN A 673 -25.08 22.18 -6.41
C ASN A 673 -23.80 22.85 -6.96
N LYS A 674 -22.94 22.07 -7.63
CA LYS A 674 -21.82 22.60 -8.44
C LYS A 674 -22.19 22.99 -9.86
N ASN A 675 -23.48 23.03 -10.20
CA ASN A 675 -24.01 23.21 -11.56
C ASN A 675 -23.53 22.14 -12.57
N ILE A 676 -23.13 20.95 -12.11
CA ILE A 676 -22.68 19.84 -12.95
C ILE A 676 -23.89 19.01 -13.38
N THR A 677 -24.20 19.05 -14.67
CA THR A 677 -25.39 18.41 -15.26
C THR A 677 -25.13 17.02 -15.82
N ASP A 678 -23.86 16.67 -16.07
CA ASP A 678 -23.42 15.38 -16.61
C ASP A 678 -21.94 15.14 -16.31
N ILE A 679 -21.60 13.92 -15.86
CA ILE A 679 -20.23 13.42 -15.67
C ILE A 679 -20.16 12.06 -16.36
N GLN A 680 -19.24 11.94 -17.32
CA GLN A 680 -19.05 10.75 -18.14
C GLN A 680 -17.80 10.01 -17.66
N TYR A 681 -17.88 8.69 -17.54
CA TYR A 681 -16.80 7.85 -17.03
C TYR A 681 -16.21 6.95 -18.10
N ASN A 682 -14.90 6.71 -18.04
CA ASN A 682 -14.20 5.77 -18.91
C ASN A 682 -14.23 4.34 -18.34
N CYS A 683 -13.63 3.39 -19.07
CA CYS A 683 -13.54 1.98 -18.67
C CYS A 683 -12.74 1.70 -17.38
N LEU A 684 -12.02 2.68 -16.83
CA LEU A 684 -11.37 2.60 -15.51
C LEU A 684 -12.27 3.10 -14.37
N ASN A 685 -13.49 3.58 -14.66
CA ASN A 685 -14.34 4.35 -13.74
C ASN A 685 -13.71 5.67 -13.29
N LEU A 686 -12.92 6.31 -14.16
CA LEU A 686 -12.41 7.68 -13.97
C LEU A 686 -13.21 8.69 -14.79
N PRO A 687 -13.48 9.91 -14.28
CA PRO A 687 -14.19 10.94 -15.05
C PRO A 687 -13.42 11.31 -16.31
N SER A 688 -14.06 11.19 -17.45
CA SER A 688 -13.54 11.58 -18.76
C SER A 688 -14.03 12.96 -19.20
N LYS A 689 -15.22 13.36 -18.75
CA LYS A 689 -15.83 14.66 -19.04
C LYS A 689 -16.77 15.07 -17.92
N VAL A 690 -16.65 16.31 -17.47
CA VAL A 690 -17.59 17.02 -16.61
C VAL A 690 -18.24 18.12 -17.45
N THR A 691 -19.57 18.19 -17.46
CA THR A 691 -20.34 19.23 -18.18
C THR A 691 -21.11 20.09 -17.19
N PHE A 692 -20.96 21.41 -17.30
CA PHE A 692 -21.66 22.39 -16.48
C PHE A 692 -22.92 22.92 -17.18
N LYS A 693 -23.88 23.41 -16.39
CA LYS A 693 -25.16 23.97 -16.83
C LYS A 693 -25.06 25.09 -17.88
N ASP A 694 -23.95 25.83 -17.91
CA ASP A 694 -23.69 26.91 -18.88
C ASP A 694 -23.00 26.42 -20.17
N GLY A 695 -22.81 25.11 -20.34
CA GLY A 695 -22.12 24.52 -21.48
C GLY A 695 -20.59 24.50 -21.35
N SER A 696 -20.01 25.01 -20.26
CA SER A 696 -18.60 24.80 -19.96
C SER A 696 -18.32 23.32 -19.74
N THR A 697 -17.11 22.85 -20.08
CA THR A 697 -16.71 21.45 -19.91
C THR A 697 -15.29 21.33 -19.38
N ILE A 698 -15.03 20.28 -18.62
CA ILE A 698 -13.68 19.81 -18.32
C ILE A 698 -13.56 18.40 -18.88
N THR A 699 -12.54 18.13 -19.69
CA THR A 699 -12.29 16.79 -20.26
C THR A 699 -10.93 16.28 -19.88
N TYR A 700 -10.84 14.99 -19.59
CA TYR A 700 -9.64 14.30 -19.13
C TYR A 700 -9.25 13.19 -20.11
N THR A 701 -7.96 12.92 -20.22
CA THR A 701 -7.42 11.79 -21.01
C THR A 701 -6.47 11.00 -20.13
N TYR A 702 -6.59 9.68 -20.16
CA TYR A 702 -5.80 8.77 -19.34
C TYR A 702 -5.10 7.71 -20.20
N ALA A 703 -3.95 7.22 -19.76
CA ALA A 703 -3.45 5.91 -20.17
C ALA A 703 -4.17 4.81 -19.37
N LEU A 704 -4.31 3.61 -19.92
CA LEU A 704 -5.03 2.51 -19.25
C LEU A 704 -4.35 1.88 -18.05
N ASN A 705 -3.14 2.34 -17.69
CA ASN A 705 -2.54 2.10 -16.38
C ASN A 705 -3.04 3.08 -15.29
N GLY A 706 -3.97 3.99 -15.61
CA GLY A 706 -4.55 4.98 -14.69
C GLY A 706 -3.89 6.35 -14.71
N THR A 707 -2.75 6.52 -15.41
CA THR A 707 -2.05 7.82 -15.46
C THR A 707 -2.87 8.86 -16.22
N LYS A 708 -3.18 9.99 -15.57
CA LYS A 708 -3.77 11.17 -16.22
C LYS A 708 -2.73 11.83 -17.13
N LEU A 709 -3.05 11.98 -18.41
CA LEU A 709 -2.18 12.55 -19.44
C LEU A 709 -2.54 14.01 -19.77
N ARG A 710 -3.83 14.36 -19.71
CA ARG A 710 -4.32 15.69 -20.08
C ARG A 710 -5.58 16.08 -19.30
N THR A 711 -5.69 17.37 -18.99
CA THR A 711 -6.93 18.05 -18.61
C THR A 711 -7.17 19.20 -19.58
N VAL A 712 -8.41 19.39 -20.07
CA VAL A 712 -8.81 20.55 -20.88
C VAL A 712 -10.01 21.23 -20.24
N HIS A 713 -9.85 22.48 -19.82
CA HIS A 713 -10.92 23.34 -19.33
C HIS A 713 -11.43 24.23 -20.47
N LYS A 714 -12.66 24.03 -20.92
CA LYS A 714 -13.37 24.91 -21.85
C LYS A 714 -14.44 25.69 -21.09
N ILE A 715 -14.20 26.97 -20.86
CA ILE A 715 -15.03 27.85 -20.03
C ILE A 715 -15.45 29.05 -20.86
N GLY A 716 -16.72 29.09 -21.26
CA GLY A 716 -17.20 30.01 -22.29
C GLY A 716 -16.36 29.89 -23.57
N ASN A 717 -15.72 30.99 -23.98
CA ASN A 717 -14.84 31.04 -25.16
C ASN A 717 -13.36 30.73 -24.84
N THR A 718 -12.98 30.61 -23.57
CA THR A 718 -11.60 30.32 -23.16
C THR A 718 -11.37 28.81 -23.09
N THR A 719 -10.28 28.33 -23.70
CA THR A 719 -9.82 26.95 -23.56
C THR A 719 -8.42 26.95 -22.96
N THR A 720 -8.24 26.25 -21.84
CA THR A 720 -6.93 25.97 -21.24
C THR A 720 -6.68 24.47 -21.31
N THR A 721 -5.49 24.07 -21.76
CA THR A 721 -5.05 22.67 -21.79
C THR A 721 -3.83 22.50 -20.88
N THR A 722 -3.89 21.51 -20.00
CA THR A 722 -2.76 21.08 -19.17
C THR A 722 -2.39 19.66 -19.57
N ASP A 723 -1.12 19.42 -19.93
CA ASP A 723 -0.58 18.11 -20.24
C ASP A 723 0.41 17.67 -19.15
N TYR A 724 0.30 16.41 -18.73
CA TYR A 724 1.15 15.78 -17.73
C TYR A 724 1.99 14.71 -18.46
N CYS A 725 3.25 15.01 -18.71
CA CYS A 725 4.11 14.25 -19.61
C CYS A 725 5.36 13.78 -18.84
N GLY A 726 5.29 12.57 -18.28
CA GLY A 726 6.22 12.15 -17.23
C GLY A 726 6.11 13.10 -16.02
N ASN A 727 7.22 13.68 -15.59
CA ASN A 727 7.25 14.74 -14.58
C ASN A 727 7.20 16.17 -15.16
N VAL A 728 7.11 16.34 -16.48
CA VAL A 728 7.00 17.66 -17.12
C VAL A 728 5.55 18.05 -17.34
N VAL A 729 5.13 19.17 -16.75
CA VAL A 729 3.79 19.73 -16.89
C VAL A 729 3.80 20.88 -17.90
N TYR A 730 2.91 20.80 -18.88
CA TYR A 730 2.69 21.85 -19.87
C TYR A 730 1.37 22.57 -19.62
N GLU A 731 1.32 23.86 -19.93
CA GLU A 731 0.08 24.65 -20.00
C GLU A 731 0.00 25.33 -21.36
N ASN A 732 -1.08 25.09 -22.10
CA ASN A 732 -1.29 25.54 -23.48
C ASN A 732 -0.11 25.23 -24.41
N GLY A 733 0.52 24.06 -24.21
CA GLY A 733 1.68 23.60 -24.97
C GLY A 733 3.01 24.28 -24.61
N VAL A 734 3.07 25.09 -23.55
CA VAL A 734 4.31 25.67 -23.00
C VAL A 734 4.77 24.86 -21.79
N GLN A 735 6.06 24.51 -21.75
CA GLN A 735 6.68 23.84 -20.59
C GLN A 735 6.62 24.76 -19.36
N LYS A 736 5.82 24.39 -18.36
CA LYS A 736 5.53 25.21 -17.17
C LYS A 736 6.35 24.74 -15.97
N PHE A 737 6.17 23.48 -15.58
CA PHE A 737 6.85 22.89 -14.42
C PHE A 737 7.56 21.58 -14.77
N LEU A 738 8.60 21.26 -14.00
CA LEU A 738 9.14 19.91 -13.85
C LEU A 738 9.00 19.51 -12.38
N LEU A 739 8.32 18.41 -12.10
CA LEU A 739 8.06 17.92 -10.75
C LEU A 739 9.25 17.14 -10.20
N THR A 740 9.53 17.29 -8.91
CA THR A 740 10.66 16.65 -8.21
C THR A 740 10.20 16.06 -6.88
N ASP A 741 10.99 15.15 -6.30
CA ASP A 741 10.69 14.50 -5.01
C ASP A 741 10.54 15.49 -3.82
N ALA A 742 10.92 16.76 -3.98
CA ALA A 742 10.90 17.79 -2.91
C ALA A 742 10.02 19.02 -3.21
N GLY A 743 9.38 19.08 -4.39
CA GLY A 743 8.79 20.30 -4.93
C GLY A 743 8.80 20.33 -6.46
N TYR A 744 9.04 21.48 -7.08
CA TYR A 744 9.07 21.62 -8.54
C TYR A 744 10.10 22.64 -9.03
N ILE A 745 10.40 22.60 -10.32
CA ILE A 745 11.20 23.60 -11.03
C ILE A 745 10.32 24.38 -11.99
N THR A 746 10.35 25.71 -11.93
CA THR A 746 9.73 26.56 -12.95
C THR A 746 10.59 26.53 -14.22
N LEU A 747 10.05 26.04 -15.33
CA LEU A 747 10.86 25.74 -16.52
C LEU A 747 11.22 26.97 -17.37
N SER A 748 10.58 28.13 -17.15
CA SER A 748 10.92 29.38 -17.83
C SER A 748 12.18 30.06 -17.27
N ASP A 749 12.39 30.04 -15.96
CA ASP A 749 13.54 30.69 -15.28
C ASP A 749 14.49 29.72 -14.57
N LYS A 750 14.16 28.42 -14.56
CA LYS A 750 14.93 27.30 -13.99
C LYS A 750 15.10 27.35 -12.46
N LYS A 751 14.24 28.09 -11.75
CA LYS A 751 14.26 28.12 -10.27
C LYS A 751 13.59 26.89 -9.66
N TYR A 752 14.15 26.44 -8.54
CA TYR A 752 13.55 25.41 -7.69
C TYR A 752 12.61 26.03 -6.66
N HIS A 753 11.52 25.31 -6.37
CA HIS A 753 10.51 25.61 -5.37
C HIS A 753 10.31 24.36 -4.52
N TYR A 754 10.19 24.52 -3.21
CA TYR A 754 10.22 23.42 -2.24
C TYR A 754 8.96 23.36 -1.38
N TYR A 755 8.48 22.15 -1.12
CA TYR A 755 7.35 21.91 -0.22
C TYR A 755 7.82 21.68 1.22
N LEU A 756 7.29 22.49 2.14
CA LEU A 756 7.30 22.22 3.57
C LEU A 756 5.93 21.65 3.96
N GLN A 757 5.94 20.41 4.44
CA GLN A 757 4.74 19.59 4.61
C GLN A 757 4.42 19.35 6.09
N ASP A 758 3.14 19.08 6.39
CA ASP A 758 2.76 18.55 7.70
C ASP A 758 2.93 17.01 7.77
N HIS A 759 2.58 16.41 8.90
CA HIS A 759 2.76 14.98 9.15
C HIS A 759 2.01 14.05 8.18
N GLN A 760 1.08 14.58 7.38
CA GLN A 760 0.29 13.85 6.39
C GLN A 760 0.77 14.07 4.95
N GLY A 761 1.83 14.87 4.75
CA GLY A 761 2.26 15.30 3.43
C GLY A 761 1.44 16.45 2.85
N ASN A 762 0.62 17.17 3.64
CA ASN A 762 -0.10 18.34 3.12
C ASN A 762 0.89 19.49 2.88
N ASN A 763 0.87 20.12 1.71
CA ASN A 763 1.78 21.23 1.39
C ASN A 763 1.38 22.48 2.19
N ARG A 764 2.08 22.77 3.29
CA ARG A 764 1.78 23.87 4.24
C ARG A 764 2.40 25.18 3.83
N VAL A 765 3.66 25.15 3.39
CA VAL A 765 4.38 26.34 2.92
C VAL A 765 5.18 25.96 1.68
N ILE A 766 5.10 26.80 0.66
CA ILE A 766 5.92 26.72 -0.54
C ILE A 766 6.97 27.82 -0.42
N VAL A 767 8.24 27.46 -0.65
CA VAL A 767 9.37 28.39 -0.60
C VAL A 767 10.23 28.28 -1.85
N ASP A 768 10.82 29.39 -2.28
CA ASP A 768 11.78 29.39 -3.39
C ASP A 768 13.15 28.83 -2.96
N GLN A 769 14.05 28.66 -3.92
CA GLN A 769 15.44 28.23 -3.70
C GLN A 769 16.31 29.21 -2.90
N THR A 770 15.79 30.37 -2.48
CA THR A 770 16.47 31.31 -1.58
C THR A 770 15.84 31.31 -0.18
N GLY A 771 14.80 30.49 0.04
CA GLY A 771 14.05 30.36 1.28
C GLY A 771 13.00 31.45 1.51
N GLN A 772 12.62 32.20 0.47
CA GLN A 772 11.50 33.14 0.55
C GLN A 772 10.16 32.40 0.44
N LYS A 773 9.19 32.80 1.26
CA LYS A 773 7.82 32.26 1.27
C LYS A 773 7.04 32.72 0.05
N GLU A 774 6.48 31.78 -0.70
CA GLU A 774 5.64 32.04 -1.89
C GLU A 774 4.14 31.82 -1.61
N GLU A 775 3.80 30.80 -0.83
CA GLU A 775 2.41 30.41 -0.52
C GLU A 775 2.33 29.74 0.86
N VAL A 776 1.24 29.98 1.59
CA VAL A 776 0.90 29.31 2.87
C VAL A 776 -0.50 28.72 2.78
N ASN A 777 -0.64 27.45 3.14
CA ASN A 777 -1.91 26.73 3.23
C ASN A 777 -2.19 26.22 4.64
N HIS A 778 -3.43 26.39 5.05
CA HIS A 778 -4.01 25.77 6.24
C HIS A 778 -5.25 24.96 5.82
N TYR A 779 -5.54 23.86 6.52
CA TYR A 779 -6.53 22.89 6.11
C TYR A 779 -7.52 22.58 7.24
N TYR A 780 -8.80 22.43 6.89
CA TYR A 780 -9.77 21.68 7.68
C TYR A 780 -9.40 20.17 7.67
N PRO A 781 -9.86 19.35 8.63
CA PRO A 781 -9.48 17.93 8.72
C PRO A 781 -9.63 17.11 7.44
N PHE A 782 -10.71 17.33 6.68
CA PHE A 782 -11.03 16.65 5.42
C PHE A 782 -10.44 17.35 4.17
N GLY A 783 -9.44 18.24 4.33
CA GLY A 783 -8.61 18.76 3.23
C GLY A 783 -9.09 20.03 2.55
N GLY A 784 -10.20 20.62 2.96
CA GLY A 784 -10.59 21.97 2.51
C GLY A 784 -9.59 23.03 2.97
N THR A 785 -9.23 23.98 2.10
CA THR A 785 -8.28 25.06 2.46
C THR A 785 -8.96 26.20 3.20
N PHE A 786 -8.27 26.81 4.17
CA PHE A 786 -8.75 28.05 4.79
C PHE A 786 -8.76 29.21 3.78
N ALA A 787 -9.62 30.20 4.01
CA ALA A 787 -9.61 31.46 3.25
C ALA A 787 -8.38 32.32 3.63
N SER A 788 -7.26 32.08 2.95
CA SER A 788 -6.03 32.89 3.06
C SER A 788 -6.05 34.12 2.14
N ALA A 789 -5.15 35.07 2.40
CA ALA A 789 -4.83 36.19 1.52
C ALA A 789 -3.55 35.95 0.68
N ASP A 790 -2.79 34.87 0.97
CA ASP A 790 -1.64 34.46 0.17
C ASP A 790 -2.07 33.94 -1.21
N GLY A 791 -1.12 33.93 -2.16
CA GLY A 791 -1.36 33.53 -3.55
C GLY A 791 -1.68 32.04 -3.72
N ASN A 792 -2.10 31.67 -4.93
CA ASN A 792 -2.28 30.29 -5.35
C ASN A 792 -1.30 29.98 -6.50
N VAL A 793 -0.06 29.62 -6.14
CA VAL A 793 1.05 29.54 -7.11
C VAL A 793 1.11 28.19 -7.83
N GLN A 794 0.56 27.13 -7.22
CA GLN A 794 0.64 25.75 -7.70
C GLN A 794 -0.54 24.91 -7.20
N ALA A 795 -0.91 23.84 -7.90
CA ALA A 795 -2.18 23.12 -7.66
C ALA A 795 -2.12 21.97 -6.64
N TYR A 796 -0.95 21.52 -6.20
CA TYR A 796 -0.80 20.38 -5.28
C TYR A 796 -0.94 20.83 -3.82
N LYS A 797 -2.02 20.44 -3.14
CA LYS A 797 -2.36 20.95 -1.79
C LYS A 797 -2.36 19.85 -0.72
N TYR A 798 -3.53 19.33 -0.38
CA TYR A 798 -3.76 18.29 0.64
C TYR A 798 -3.23 16.94 0.15
N ASN A 799 -2.50 16.22 1.01
CA ASN A 799 -1.73 15.00 0.72
C ASN A 799 -0.88 15.04 -0.57
N GLY A 800 -0.42 16.24 -0.97
CA GLY A 800 0.29 16.44 -2.23
C GLY A 800 -0.54 16.20 -3.50
N LYS A 801 -1.88 16.11 -3.40
CA LYS A 801 -2.79 15.88 -4.52
C LYS A 801 -3.15 17.17 -5.24
N GLU A 802 -3.34 17.07 -6.55
CA GLU A 802 -3.75 18.20 -7.40
C GLU A 802 -5.22 18.58 -7.13
N LEU A 803 -5.46 19.86 -6.86
CA LEU A 803 -6.79 20.43 -6.64
C LEU A 803 -7.26 21.18 -7.90
N ASP A 804 -8.32 20.70 -8.56
CA ASP A 804 -8.96 21.42 -9.65
C ASP A 804 -10.10 22.31 -9.13
N THR A 805 -9.86 23.62 -9.08
CA THR A 805 -10.84 24.62 -8.63
C THR A 805 -11.66 25.24 -9.77
N LYS A 806 -11.43 24.85 -11.02
CA LYS A 806 -12.07 25.50 -12.18
C LYS A 806 -13.58 25.30 -12.13
N LYS A 807 -14.32 26.38 -12.40
CA LYS A 807 -15.80 26.45 -12.32
C LYS A 807 -16.40 26.04 -10.96
N GLY A 808 -15.60 25.99 -9.88
CA GLY A 808 -16.06 25.57 -8.56
C GLY A 808 -16.09 24.05 -8.35
N LEU A 809 -15.47 23.26 -9.24
CA LEU A 809 -15.35 21.81 -9.11
C LEU A 809 -14.77 21.43 -7.74
N ASN A 810 -13.64 22.03 -7.39
CA ASN A 810 -12.96 21.90 -6.09
C ASN A 810 -12.71 20.44 -5.68
N TRP A 811 -12.26 19.61 -6.62
CA TRP A 811 -11.94 18.20 -6.37
C TRP A 811 -10.45 17.93 -6.36
N TYR A 812 -10.05 16.99 -5.51
CA TYR A 812 -8.70 16.43 -5.49
C TYR A 812 -8.62 15.16 -6.34
N ASP A 813 -7.60 15.11 -7.19
CA ASP A 813 -7.29 13.90 -7.96
C ASP A 813 -6.40 12.96 -7.15
N TYR A 814 -6.96 11.84 -6.68
CA TYR A 814 -6.22 10.81 -5.95
C TYR A 814 -5.62 9.73 -6.86
N GLY A 815 -5.90 9.76 -8.17
CA GLY A 815 -5.51 8.73 -9.14
C GLY A 815 -6.67 7.78 -9.41
N ALA A 816 -6.98 6.87 -8.49
CA ALA A 816 -8.06 5.89 -8.70
C ALA A 816 -9.48 6.46 -8.53
N ARG A 817 -9.65 7.63 -7.90
CA ARG A 817 -10.93 8.30 -7.61
C ARG A 817 -10.75 9.81 -7.55
N GLN A 818 -11.81 10.58 -7.79
CA GLN A 818 -11.87 12.00 -7.43
C GLN A 818 -12.48 12.15 -6.02
N TYR A 819 -11.92 13.06 -5.23
CA TYR A 819 -12.32 13.32 -3.85
C TYR A 819 -12.89 14.73 -3.68
N ASP A 820 -14.05 14.84 -3.03
CA ASP A 820 -14.68 16.13 -2.72
C ASP A 820 -14.46 16.52 -1.25
N PRO A 821 -13.55 17.46 -0.96
CA PRO A 821 -13.27 17.90 0.40
C PRO A 821 -14.42 18.71 1.02
N ALA A 822 -15.34 19.27 0.22
CA ALA A 822 -16.48 20.02 0.76
C ALA A 822 -17.47 19.07 1.45
N LEU A 823 -17.64 17.88 0.87
CA LEU A 823 -18.51 16.81 1.37
C LEU A 823 -17.78 15.76 2.23
N GLY A 824 -16.44 15.68 2.15
CA GLY A 824 -15.63 14.72 2.90
C GLY A 824 -15.66 13.29 2.35
N ARG A 825 -15.94 13.10 1.05
CA ARG A 825 -16.16 11.77 0.45
C ARG A 825 -15.66 11.67 -1.00
N PHE A 826 -15.47 10.44 -1.48
CA PHE A 826 -15.17 10.14 -2.88
C PHE A 826 -16.41 10.21 -3.78
N THR A 827 -16.19 10.45 -5.07
CA THR A 827 -17.23 10.50 -6.12
C THR A 827 -17.57 9.15 -6.75
N ALA A 828 -16.80 8.10 -6.45
CA ALA A 828 -16.94 6.76 -7.00
C ALA A 828 -16.70 5.69 -5.92
N VAL A 829 -17.28 4.49 -6.13
CA VAL A 829 -17.15 3.33 -5.24
C VAL A 829 -15.69 2.91 -5.09
N ASP A 830 -15.25 2.66 -3.85
CA ASP A 830 -13.91 2.17 -3.55
C ASP A 830 -13.64 0.85 -4.30
N PRO A 831 -12.62 0.80 -5.18
CA PRO A 831 -12.22 -0.44 -5.81
C PRO A 831 -11.76 -1.53 -4.81
N LEU A 832 -11.34 -1.16 -3.59
CA LEU A 832 -11.03 -2.02 -2.44
C LEU A 832 -12.22 -2.24 -1.49
N THR A 833 -13.46 -1.83 -1.78
CA THR A 833 -14.56 -1.82 -0.79
C THR A 833 -14.71 -3.11 0.04
N GLU A 834 -14.38 -4.28 -0.51
CA GLU A 834 -14.27 -5.58 0.19
C GLU A 834 -13.16 -5.67 1.28
N LYS A 835 -12.51 -4.55 1.69
CA LYS A 835 -11.62 -4.45 2.89
C LYS A 835 -12.38 -3.98 4.11
N TYR A 836 -13.40 -3.19 3.83
CA TYR A 836 -14.07 -2.30 4.74
C TYR A 836 -15.56 -2.62 4.62
N TYR A 837 -15.92 -3.89 4.77
CA TYR A 837 -17.29 -4.37 4.62
C TYR A 837 -18.24 -3.62 5.58
N GLU A 838 -17.72 -3.18 6.71
CA GLU A 838 -18.38 -2.34 7.71
C GLU A 838 -18.54 -0.86 7.35
N MET A 839 -17.91 -0.39 6.26
CA MET A 839 -17.90 1.02 5.83
C MET A 839 -18.52 1.24 4.45
N SER A 840 -18.94 2.47 4.21
CA SER A 840 -19.42 2.94 2.92
C SER A 840 -18.31 2.92 1.86
N PRO A 841 -18.61 2.51 0.62
CA PRO A 841 -17.65 2.55 -0.48
C PRO A 841 -17.19 3.97 -0.87
N TYR A 842 -17.75 5.04 -0.31
CA TYR A 842 -17.37 6.42 -0.60
C TYR A 842 -16.58 7.11 0.53
N THR A 843 -16.39 6.43 1.67
CA THR A 843 -15.72 7.01 2.85
C THR A 843 -14.25 7.31 2.59
N TYR A 844 -13.81 8.51 2.98
CA TYR A 844 -12.39 8.90 2.95
C TYR A 844 -11.70 8.54 4.27
N CYS A 845 -10.55 7.84 4.21
CA CYS A 845 -9.69 7.53 5.37
C CYS A 845 -10.41 6.94 6.60
N GLY A 846 -11.47 6.13 6.40
CA GLY A 846 -12.29 5.59 7.50
C GLY A 846 -12.94 6.68 8.38
N ASN A 847 -13.14 7.88 7.84
CA ASN A 847 -13.51 9.10 8.57
C ASN A 847 -12.53 9.52 9.67
N ASN A 848 -11.27 9.05 9.63
CA ASN A 848 -10.17 9.56 10.45
C ASN A 848 -9.06 10.14 9.57
N PRO A 849 -9.33 11.28 8.89
CA PRO A 849 -8.39 11.94 7.98
C PRO A 849 -7.30 12.74 8.71
N ILE A 850 -7.08 12.47 10.00
CA ILE A 850 -5.98 13.00 10.80
C ILE A 850 -4.94 11.89 11.02
N LYS A 851 -5.37 10.66 11.31
CA LYS A 851 -4.49 9.49 11.49
C LYS A 851 -4.07 8.85 10.17
N TYR A 852 -4.93 8.87 9.16
CA TYR A 852 -4.73 8.16 7.89
C TYR A 852 -4.66 9.09 6.69
N ILE A 853 -4.01 8.61 5.64
CA ILE A 853 -3.98 9.17 4.29
C ILE A 853 -4.41 8.07 3.31
N ASP A 854 -4.97 8.45 2.16
CA ASP A 854 -5.18 7.52 1.04
C ASP A 854 -4.12 7.82 -0.05
N PRO A 855 -3.04 7.03 -0.19
CA PRO A 855 -1.96 7.37 -1.11
C PRO A 855 -2.34 7.24 -2.60
N THR A 856 -3.29 6.36 -2.93
CA THR A 856 -3.60 5.93 -4.31
C THR A 856 -5.09 5.73 -4.60
N GLY A 857 -5.88 5.47 -3.56
CA GLY A 857 -7.19 4.85 -3.62
C GLY A 857 -7.23 3.30 -3.53
N ALA A 858 -6.14 2.54 -3.24
CA ALA A 858 -6.12 1.07 -3.52
C ALA A 858 -5.13 0.03 -2.85
N ASP A 859 -4.43 0.22 -1.71
CA ASP A 859 -3.23 -0.61 -1.34
C ASP A 859 -3.36 -1.93 -0.46
N MET A 860 -2.42 -2.90 -0.62
CA MET A 860 -2.17 -4.17 0.16
C MET A 860 -1.39 -3.92 1.50
N VAL A 861 -1.10 -4.95 2.34
CA VAL A 861 -0.40 -4.85 3.67
C VAL A 861 0.71 -5.93 3.91
N ILE A 862 1.93 -5.49 4.27
CA ILE A 862 3.04 -6.32 4.80
C ILE A 862 3.24 -6.00 6.29
N TRP A 863 3.32 -6.99 7.18
CA TRP A 863 3.51 -6.83 8.63
C TRP A 863 4.93 -7.21 9.06
N TYR A 864 5.59 -6.36 9.83
CA TYR A 864 6.99 -6.51 10.22
C TYR A 864 7.23 -6.10 11.68
N GLY A 865 8.23 -6.69 12.33
CA GLY A 865 8.78 -6.11 13.56
C GLY A 865 9.67 -4.92 13.20
N ASP A 866 9.41 -3.74 13.76
CA ASP A 866 10.40 -2.66 13.72
C ASP A 866 11.66 -3.04 14.54
N GLU A 867 12.71 -2.22 14.47
CA GLU A 867 14.01 -2.43 15.15
C GLU A 867 13.86 -2.59 16.69
N ASN A 868 12.66 -2.29 17.23
CA ASN A 868 12.29 -2.39 18.63
C ASN A 868 11.43 -3.63 18.95
N GLY A 869 11.23 -4.53 17.98
CA GLY A 869 10.36 -5.70 18.10
C GLY A 869 8.86 -5.38 18.12
N LYS A 870 8.45 -4.13 17.85
CA LYS A 870 7.03 -3.74 17.80
C LYS A 870 6.46 -4.03 16.41
N GLN A 871 5.29 -4.68 16.38
CA GLN A 871 4.52 -4.91 15.15
C GLN A 871 4.18 -3.59 14.45
N ARG A 872 4.49 -3.53 13.15
CA ARG A 872 4.20 -2.45 12.20
C ARG A 872 3.66 -3.05 10.90
N TYR A 873 3.13 -2.21 10.05
CA TYR A 873 2.83 -2.59 8.68
C TYR A 873 3.30 -1.55 7.66
N PHE A 874 3.62 -2.03 6.46
CA PHE A 874 3.83 -1.22 5.26
C PHE A 874 2.76 -1.59 4.24
N MET A 875 2.12 -0.59 3.62
CA MET A 875 1.12 -0.84 2.60
C MET A 875 1.78 -0.89 1.22
N PHE A 876 2.11 -2.09 0.76
CA PHE A 876 2.75 -2.31 -0.54
C PHE A 876 1.68 -2.60 -1.60
N ASN A 877 1.76 -1.99 -2.78
CA ASN A 877 0.78 -2.12 -3.87
C ASN A 877 1.40 -2.62 -5.19
N GLY A 878 2.54 -3.33 -5.09
CA GLY A 878 3.28 -3.84 -6.23
C GLY A 878 4.20 -2.82 -6.94
N ILE A 879 3.92 -1.51 -6.81
CA ILE A 879 4.71 -0.46 -7.49
C ILE A 879 5.32 0.58 -6.54
N ASN A 880 4.78 0.78 -5.34
CA ASN A 880 5.31 1.73 -4.35
C ASN A 880 6.52 1.18 -3.54
N ALA A 881 7.28 0.23 -4.09
CA ALA A 881 8.45 -0.38 -3.46
C ALA A 881 9.50 0.66 -2.99
N ALA A 882 9.64 1.78 -3.71
CA ALA A 882 10.54 2.88 -3.36
C ALA A 882 10.14 3.62 -2.06
N GLN A 883 8.90 3.46 -1.60
CA GLN A 883 8.36 4.08 -0.37
C GLN A 883 8.46 3.14 0.85
N ALA A 884 9.04 1.94 0.69
CA ALA A 884 9.12 0.95 1.73
C ALA A 884 10.00 1.41 2.92
N PRO A 885 9.60 1.11 4.18
CA PRO A 885 10.44 1.34 5.34
C PRO A 885 11.76 0.57 5.23
N GLN A 886 12.80 1.08 5.90
CA GLN A 886 14.15 0.52 5.85
C GLN A 886 14.33 -0.75 6.71
N ASN A 887 13.32 -1.61 6.75
CA ASN A 887 13.31 -2.87 7.48
C ASN A 887 13.73 -4.04 6.57
N SER A 888 14.55 -4.97 7.10
CA SER A 888 15.07 -6.13 6.35
C SER A 888 13.95 -7.02 5.81
N PHE A 889 13.01 -7.41 6.66
CA PHE A 889 11.91 -8.29 6.27
C PHE A 889 11.01 -7.67 5.19
N VAL A 890 10.62 -6.39 5.34
CA VAL A 890 9.84 -5.69 4.31
C VAL A 890 10.59 -5.64 2.97
N LYS A 891 11.91 -5.36 3.02
CA LYS A 891 12.75 -5.40 1.81
C LYS A 891 12.85 -6.79 1.21
N ASP A 892 13.00 -7.84 2.02
CA ASP A 892 13.08 -9.21 1.52
C ASP A 892 11.75 -9.70 0.93
N VAL A 893 10.60 -9.33 1.51
CA VAL A 893 9.27 -9.59 0.92
C VAL A 893 9.12 -8.87 -0.43
N ILE A 894 9.51 -7.60 -0.52
CA ILE A 894 9.47 -6.82 -1.77
C ILE A 894 10.48 -7.36 -2.80
N THR A 895 11.64 -7.84 -2.35
CA THR A 895 12.67 -8.43 -3.21
C THR A 895 12.23 -9.79 -3.74
N ALA A 896 11.62 -10.64 -2.90
CA ALA A 896 11.01 -11.90 -3.31
C ALA A 896 9.87 -11.68 -4.31
N TYR A 897 8.96 -10.76 -4.01
CA TYR A 897 7.89 -10.32 -4.90
C TYR A 897 8.45 -9.89 -6.26
N ASN A 898 9.37 -8.90 -6.27
CA ASN A 898 9.93 -8.36 -7.50
C ASN A 898 10.72 -9.40 -8.30
N TYR A 899 11.46 -10.29 -7.63
CA TYR A 899 12.25 -11.35 -8.28
C TYR A 899 11.35 -12.39 -8.94
N ASN A 900 10.36 -12.91 -8.22
CA ASN A 900 9.41 -13.87 -8.78
C ASN A 900 8.66 -13.26 -9.98
N VAL A 901 8.11 -12.05 -9.80
CA VAL A 901 7.35 -11.33 -10.83
C VAL A 901 8.22 -10.99 -12.04
N ALA A 902 9.49 -10.59 -11.84
CA ALA A 902 10.40 -10.28 -12.94
C ALA A 902 10.75 -11.52 -13.78
N ASN A 903 10.88 -12.69 -13.14
CA ASN A 903 11.30 -13.92 -13.82
C ASN A 903 10.14 -14.70 -14.47
N GLY A 904 8.88 -14.35 -14.19
CA GLY A 904 7.69 -15.06 -14.71
C GLY A 904 7.07 -16.08 -13.76
N GLY A 905 7.35 -15.98 -12.45
CA GLY A 905 6.55 -16.56 -11.37
C GLY A 905 5.84 -15.47 -10.57
N GLY A 906 5.50 -15.74 -9.31
CA GLY A 906 5.01 -14.68 -8.40
C GLY A 906 3.58 -14.22 -8.65
N GLU A 907 2.79 -15.00 -9.38
CA GLU A 907 1.46 -14.63 -9.88
C GLU A 907 0.45 -14.48 -8.73
N ASN A 908 0.56 -15.31 -7.70
CA ASN A 908 -0.29 -15.24 -6.52
C ASN A 908 0.14 -14.09 -5.61
N MET A 909 1.44 -13.85 -5.43
CA MET A 909 1.93 -12.63 -4.76
C MET A 909 1.55 -11.35 -5.50
N GLN A 910 1.55 -11.33 -6.84
CA GLN A 910 1.07 -10.21 -7.64
C GLN A 910 -0.44 -10.00 -7.48
N ALA A 911 -1.23 -11.07 -7.44
CA ALA A 911 -2.63 -10.98 -7.08
C ALA A 911 -2.79 -10.38 -5.67
N ILE A 912 -2.05 -10.84 -4.66
CA ILE A 912 -2.13 -10.30 -3.30
C ILE A 912 -1.77 -8.80 -3.26
N ALA A 913 -0.83 -8.35 -4.09
CA ALA A 913 -0.38 -6.94 -4.14
C ALA A 913 -1.26 -5.98 -4.94
N THR A 914 -2.02 -6.50 -5.92
CA THR A 914 -2.70 -5.65 -6.92
C THR A 914 -4.19 -5.99 -7.09
N ASP A 915 -4.59 -7.24 -6.84
CA ASP A 915 -6.01 -7.63 -6.79
C ASP A 915 -6.61 -7.21 -5.45
N LYS A 916 -7.63 -6.38 -5.61
CA LYS A 916 -8.35 -5.69 -4.54
C LYS A 916 -9.16 -6.65 -3.67
N LYS A 917 -9.36 -7.91 -4.09
CA LYS A 917 -9.93 -9.00 -3.29
C LYS A 917 -8.90 -9.78 -2.46
N MET A 918 -7.64 -9.83 -2.88
CA MET A 918 -6.66 -10.79 -2.38
C MET A 918 -5.86 -10.25 -1.19
N ARG A 919 -6.52 -10.09 -0.04
CA ARG A 919 -5.83 -9.57 1.15
C ARG A 919 -5.29 -10.66 2.01
N ILE A 920 -4.00 -10.90 1.82
CA ILE A 920 -3.18 -11.78 2.62
C ILE A 920 -2.08 -10.92 3.25
N GLY A 921 -1.98 -10.90 4.58
CA GLY A 921 -0.85 -10.26 5.24
C GLY A 921 0.43 -11.09 5.04
N VAL A 922 1.59 -10.45 4.92
CA VAL A 922 2.88 -11.17 4.96
C VAL A 922 3.57 -10.86 6.29
N ILE A 923 3.89 -11.88 7.09
CA ILE A 923 4.37 -11.75 8.48
C ILE A 923 5.70 -12.50 8.64
N GLU A 924 6.66 -11.89 9.33
CA GLU A 924 7.99 -12.47 9.55
C GLU A 924 7.97 -13.73 10.44
N THR A 925 8.76 -14.74 10.07
CA THR A 925 9.02 -15.90 10.92
C THR A 925 10.44 -16.46 10.76
N GLY A 926 10.92 -17.15 11.80
CA GLY A 926 12.23 -17.84 11.81
C GLY A 926 12.16 -19.35 11.56
N TYR A 927 10.99 -19.85 11.16
CA TYR A 927 10.69 -21.27 10.93
C TYR A 927 10.50 -21.56 9.43
N ASP A 928 9.61 -22.47 9.08
CA ASP A 928 9.15 -22.75 7.72
C ASP A 928 8.23 -21.64 7.18
N ASN A 929 8.17 -21.53 5.86
CA ASN A 929 7.12 -20.76 5.19
C ASN A 929 5.80 -21.54 5.35
N VAL A 930 4.73 -20.86 5.77
CA VAL A 930 3.39 -21.45 5.96
C VAL A 930 2.31 -20.38 5.83
N TYR A 931 1.35 -20.58 4.94
CA TYR A 931 0.08 -19.86 4.94
C TYR A 931 -0.77 -20.24 6.16
N LEU A 932 -1.32 -19.23 6.83
CA LEU A 932 -2.25 -19.37 7.94
C LEU A 932 -3.64 -18.88 7.51
N PRO A 933 -4.58 -19.79 7.17
CA PRO A 933 -5.96 -19.42 6.81
C PRO A 933 -6.62 -18.56 7.89
N ASN A 934 -6.50 -18.97 9.16
CA ASN A 934 -7.16 -18.33 10.31
C ASN A 934 -6.61 -16.93 10.62
N ALA A 935 -5.33 -16.66 10.31
CA ALA A 935 -4.73 -15.33 10.45
C ALA A 935 -4.80 -14.52 9.15
N ASN A 936 -5.32 -15.13 8.08
CA ASN A 936 -5.37 -14.60 6.73
C ASN A 936 -4.03 -14.02 6.26
N ALA A 937 -2.94 -14.76 6.53
CA ALA A 937 -1.58 -14.27 6.36
C ALA A 937 -0.58 -15.39 6.05
N ILE A 938 0.44 -15.07 5.26
CA ILE A 938 1.61 -15.92 5.04
C ILE A 938 2.63 -15.62 6.14
N ARG A 939 3.04 -16.65 6.88
CA ARG A 939 4.29 -16.59 7.64
C ARG A 939 5.44 -16.87 6.70
N PHE A 940 6.36 -15.93 6.60
CA PHE A 940 7.47 -15.97 5.66
C PHE A 940 8.81 -15.90 6.38
N ASN A 941 9.69 -16.85 6.09
CA ASN A 941 11.09 -16.81 6.48
C ASN A 941 11.93 -16.49 5.24
N PRO A 942 12.50 -15.27 5.11
CA PRO A 942 13.23 -14.86 3.92
C PRO A 942 14.57 -15.58 3.72
N THR A 943 14.92 -16.55 4.57
CA THR A 943 16.12 -17.37 4.48
C THR A 943 15.85 -18.88 4.31
N ALA A 944 14.60 -19.34 4.45
CA ALA A 944 14.24 -20.75 4.35
C ALA A 944 13.91 -21.15 2.90
N GLY A 945 14.86 -21.82 2.25
CA GLY A 945 14.67 -22.50 0.97
C GLY A 945 14.49 -24.01 1.13
N LEU A 946 14.13 -24.71 0.06
CA LEU A 946 13.86 -26.15 0.07
C LEU A 946 14.81 -26.89 -0.88
N LYS A 947 15.72 -27.70 -0.34
CA LYS A 947 16.67 -28.52 -1.09
C LYS A 947 16.04 -29.86 -1.47
N LEU A 948 15.87 -30.12 -2.75
CA LEU A 948 15.31 -31.36 -3.27
C LEU A 948 16.34 -32.49 -3.23
N ASP A 949 15.88 -33.73 -3.36
CA ASP A 949 16.73 -34.94 -3.27
C ASP A 949 17.78 -35.05 -4.38
N ASP A 950 17.58 -34.35 -5.51
CA ASP A 950 18.55 -34.24 -6.61
C ASP A 950 19.61 -33.14 -6.37
N GLY A 951 19.52 -32.41 -5.26
CA GLY A 951 20.45 -31.37 -4.84
C GLY A 951 20.09 -29.96 -5.30
N ASN A 952 19.07 -29.77 -6.16
CA ASN A 952 18.57 -28.44 -6.50
C ASN A 952 17.88 -27.78 -5.30
N ILE A 953 17.89 -26.44 -5.23
CA ILE A 953 17.36 -25.69 -4.08
C ILE A 953 16.36 -24.66 -4.58
N LEU A 954 15.13 -24.75 -4.07
CA LEU A 954 14.12 -23.70 -4.23
C LEU A 954 14.45 -22.54 -3.29
N SER A 955 14.40 -21.30 -3.79
CA SER A 955 14.68 -20.13 -2.95
C SER A 955 13.52 -19.82 -2.00
N PRO A 956 13.76 -19.02 -0.94
CA PRO A 956 12.69 -18.47 -0.12
C PRO A 956 11.65 -17.70 -0.95
N ALA A 957 12.03 -17.02 -2.02
CA ALA A 957 11.08 -16.32 -2.90
C ALA A 957 10.11 -17.30 -3.59
N THR A 958 10.61 -18.43 -4.11
CA THR A 958 9.74 -19.52 -4.59
C THR A 958 8.85 -20.07 -3.46
N GLY A 959 9.38 -20.16 -2.23
CA GLY A 959 8.60 -20.51 -1.04
C GLY A 959 7.49 -19.50 -0.68
N LEU A 960 7.75 -18.20 -0.82
CA LEU A 960 6.74 -17.15 -0.61
C LEU A 960 5.58 -17.30 -1.61
N GLU A 961 5.89 -17.61 -2.86
CA GLU A 961 4.89 -17.81 -3.91
C GLU A 961 4.13 -19.14 -3.77
N HIS A 962 4.77 -20.18 -3.24
CA HIS A 962 4.09 -21.41 -2.81
C HIS A 962 3.02 -21.10 -1.75
N GLU A 963 3.38 -20.39 -0.67
CA GLU A 963 2.39 -20.01 0.35
C GLU A 963 1.35 -18.99 -0.15
N ALA A 964 1.74 -18.11 -1.08
CA ALA A 964 0.80 -17.20 -1.73
C ALA A 964 -0.22 -17.96 -2.58
N ALA A 965 0.18 -19.05 -3.23
CA ALA A 965 -0.74 -19.90 -3.96
C ALA A 965 -1.72 -20.61 -3.02
N HIS A 966 -1.29 -21.14 -1.87
CA HIS A 966 -2.21 -21.63 -0.83
C HIS A 966 -3.18 -20.53 -0.36
N ALA A 967 -2.66 -19.32 -0.15
CA ALA A 967 -3.45 -18.18 0.31
C ALA A 967 -4.50 -17.74 -0.72
N VAL A 968 -4.13 -17.69 -2.00
CA VAL A 968 -5.01 -17.35 -3.12
C VAL A 968 -5.97 -18.50 -3.41
N ASN A 969 -5.56 -19.76 -3.30
CA ASN A 969 -6.42 -20.94 -3.42
C ASN A 969 -7.48 -20.94 -2.32
N ASN A 970 -7.11 -20.63 -1.07
CA ASN A 970 -8.07 -20.47 0.03
C ASN A 970 -9.06 -19.32 -0.22
N LYS A 971 -8.60 -18.17 -0.73
CA LYS A 971 -9.48 -17.06 -1.17
C LYS A 971 -10.33 -17.35 -2.41
N LYS A 972 -9.99 -18.40 -3.15
CA LYS A 972 -10.73 -18.94 -4.30
C LYS A 972 -11.42 -20.28 -3.97
N GLY A 973 -11.58 -20.64 -2.70
CA GLY A 973 -12.30 -21.84 -2.24
C GLY A 973 -11.82 -23.18 -2.80
N VAL A 974 -10.58 -23.31 -3.28
CA VAL A 974 -10.13 -24.48 -4.05
C VAL A 974 -10.21 -25.77 -3.22
N ASP A 975 -11.05 -26.70 -3.67
CA ASP A 975 -11.39 -27.96 -3.00
C ASP A 975 -10.17 -28.88 -2.71
N SER A 976 -10.05 -29.29 -1.44
CA SER A 976 -8.87 -29.92 -0.86
C SER A 976 -9.19 -31.33 -0.37
N LYS A 977 -9.17 -32.29 -1.32
CA LYS A 977 -9.40 -33.71 -1.07
C LYS A 977 -8.10 -34.42 -0.69
N ILE A 978 -8.22 -35.51 0.09
CA ILE A 978 -7.06 -36.31 0.51
C ILE A 978 -6.29 -36.84 -0.70
N ASP A 979 -4.98 -36.65 -0.68
CA ASP A 979 -4.06 -37.08 -1.71
C ASP A 979 -2.94 -37.92 -1.09
N ASN A 980 -2.94 -39.23 -1.35
CA ASN A 980 -2.00 -40.18 -0.72
C ASN A 980 -0.52 -39.90 -1.02
N LYS A 981 -0.19 -38.94 -1.90
CA LYS A 981 1.19 -38.58 -2.26
C LYS A 981 1.55 -37.13 -1.91
N TYR A 982 0.59 -36.21 -1.95
CA TYR A 982 0.83 -34.79 -1.67
C TYR A 982 0.14 -34.29 -0.39
N GLY A 983 -0.56 -35.15 0.36
CA GLY A 983 -1.40 -34.73 1.49
C GLY A 983 -2.78 -34.34 1.01
N THR A 984 -2.87 -33.30 0.15
CA THR A 984 -4.14 -32.88 -0.48
C THR A 984 -4.01 -32.60 -1.98
N THR A 985 -5.17 -32.52 -2.67
CA THR A 985 -5.25 -32.12 -4.08
C THR A 985 -4.86 -30.65 -4.29
N GLU A 986 -5.14 -29.81 -3.30
CA GLU A 986 -4.78 -28.39 -3.28
C GLU A 986 -3.24 -28.24 -3.16
N GLU A 987 -2.60 -28.96 -2.23
CA GLU A 987 -1.14 -29.02 -2.08
C GLU A 987 -0.46 -29.60 -3.34
N ARG A 988 -1.03 -30.64 -3.97
CA ARG A 988 -0.58 -31.10 -5.29
C ARG A 988 -0.63 -29.99 -6.33
N SER A 989 -1.69 -29.17 -6.32
CA SER A 989 -1.87 -28.07 -7.27
C SER A 989 -0.85 -26.96 -7.07
N VAL A 990 -0.50 -26.63 -5.82
CA VAL A 990 0.53 -25.64 -5.50
C VAL A 990 1.93 -26.15 -5.87
N ILE A 991 2.28 -27.38 -5.47
CA ILE A 991 3.57 -27.99 -5.78
C ILE A 991 3.80 -28.16 -7.29
N LYS A 992 2.77 -28.55 -8.05
CA LYS A 992 2.90 -28.76 -9.51
C LYS A 992 2.59 -27.53 -10.36
N GLY A 993 1.89 -26.55 -9.80
CA GLY A 993 1.59 -25.26 -10.39
C GLY A 993 2.60 -24.20 -9.92
N ALA A 994 2.18 -23.37 -8.96
CA ALA A 994 2.89 -22.15 -8.56
C ALA A 994 4.34 -22.36 -8.13
N GLU A 995 4.63 -23.38 -7.30
CA GLU A 995 6.00 -23.68 -6.85
C GLU A 995 6.87 -24.10 -8.04
N LEU A 996 6.45 -25.11 -8.81
CA LEU A 996 7.23 -25.63 -9.94
C LEU A 996 7.41 -24.60 -11.05
N LYS A 997 6.39 -23.78 -11.33
CA LYS A 997 6.46 -22.68 -12.29
C LYS A 997 7.47 -21.63 -11.84
N THR A 998 7.35 -21.15 -10.59
CA THR A 998 8.22 -20.10 -10.04
C THR A 998 9.66 -20.58 -9.88
N ALA A 999 9.87 -21.82 -9.43
CA ALA A 999 11.18 -22.46 -9.38
C ALA A 999 11.89 -22.53 -10.75
N LYS A 1000 11.15 -22.83 -11.82
CA LYS A 1000 11.71 -22.85 -13.19
C LYS A 1000 11.95 -21.44 -13.73
N ALA A 1001 11.01 -20.53 -13.50
CA ALA A 1001 11.13 -19.12 -13.85
C ALA A 1001 12.40 -18.50 -13.23
N ASN A 1002 12.60 -18.70 -11.92
CA ASN A 1002 13.75 -18.23 -11.16
C ASN A 1002 15.08 -18.95 -11.49
N GLY A 1003 15.08 -19.96 -12.38
CA GLY A 1003 16.28 -20.73 -12.74
C GLY A 1003 16.79 -21.67 -11.65
N GLU A 1004 15.93 -22.03 -10.70
CA GLU A 1004 16.21 -22.90 -9.55
C GLU A 1004 16.07 -24.38 -9.91
N LEU A 1005 15.21 -24.66 -10.89
CA LEU A 1005 15.02 -25.98 -11.49
C LEU A 1005 15.21 -25.93 -13.00
N PRO A 1006 15.86 -26.94 -13.62
CA PRO A 1006 15.88 -27.09 -15.07
C PRO A 1006 14.47 -27.13 -15.69
N ALA A 1007 14.30 -26.62 -16.92
CA ALA A 1007 13.00 -26.51 -17.59
C ALA A 1007 12.22 -27.85 -17.65
N ASN A 1008 12.90 -28.98 -17.83
CA ASN A 1008 12.31 -30.32 -17.88
C ASN A 1008 12.22 -31.01 -16.51
N HIS A 1009 12.64 -30.36 -15.42
CA HIS A 1009 12.59 -30.95 -14.09
C HIS A 1009 11.11 -31.15 -13.66
N PRO A 1010 10.72 -32.31 -13.11
CA PRO A 1010 9.33 -32.58 -12.76
C PRO A 1010 8.86 -31.89 -11.47
N GLY A 1011 9.74 -31.20 -10.75
CA GLY A 1011 9.48 -30.69 -9.39
C GLY A 1011 9.43 -31.80 -8.35
N ARG A 1012 9.24 -31.43 -7.08
CA ARG A 1012 9.17 -32.41 -5.99
C ARG A 1012 7.97 -33.36 -6.13
N LYS A 1013 8.13 -34.62 -5.74
CA LYS A 1013 7.22 -35.74 -6.01
C LYS A 1013 6.25 -36.03 -4.87
N SER A 1014 6.43 -35.43 -3.70
CA SER A 1014 5.50 -35.41 -2.55
C SER A 1014 5.59 -34.08 -1.79
N HIS A 1015 4.69 -33.84 -0.83
CA HIS A 1015 4.83 -32.71 0.11
C HIS A 1015 6.01 -32.90 1.09
N ALA A 1016 6.39 -34.14 1.39
CA ALA A 1016 7.50 -34.47 2.30
C ALA A 1016 8.88 -34.49 1.62
N ASP A 1017 8.93 -34.34 0.28
CA ASP A 1017 10.17 -34.35 -0.48
C ASP A 1017 10.98 -33.07 -0.24
N GLY A 1018 12.27 -33.25 0.01
CA GLY A 1018 13.23 -32.17 0.21
C GLY A 1018 13.50 -31.82 1.68
N GLN A 1019 14.52 -31.00 1.88
CA GLN A 1019 15.05 -30.63 3.18
C GLN A 1019 15.14 -29.11 3.28
N TRP A 1020 14.56 -28.52 4.33
CA TRP A 1020 14.71 -27.09 4.60
C TRP A 1020 16.19 -26.73 4.75
N VAL A 1021 16.63 -25.71 4.00
CA VAL A 1021 17.99 -25.20 4.00
C VAL A 1021 18.00 -23.69 4.17
N VAL A 1022 19.04 -23.17 4.82
CA VAL A 1022 19.26 -21.72 4.86
C VAL A 1022 19.93 -21.32 3.56
N THR A 1023 19.33 -20.41 2.80
CA THR A 1023 19.88 -19.89 1.55
C THR A 1023 20.65 -18.59 1.76
N ARG A 1024 21.43 -18.17 0.76
CA ARG A 1024 22.30 -16.98 0.85
C ARG A 1024 21.56 -15.64 0.80
N SER A 1025 20.33 -15.65 0.33
CA SER A 1025 19.40 -14.52 0.29
C SER A 1025 18.01 -15.06 -0.07
N VAL A 1026 17.01 -14.18 0.04
CA VAL A 1026 15.62 -14.50 -0.30
C VAL A 1026 15.43 -15.00 -1.73
N ILE A 1027 16.34 -14.68 -2.66
CA ILE A 1027 16.30 -15.07 -4.08
C ILE A 1027 17.33 -16.16 -4.46
N SER A 1028 17.98 -16.81 -3.49
CA SER A 1028 19.12 -17.69 -3.77
C SER A 1028 18.77 -19.18 -3.80
N ASN A 1029 19.04 -19.84 -4.93
CA ASN A 1029 19.08 -21.31 -5.07
C ASN A 1029 20.39 -21.95 -4.54
N LYS A 1030 21.08 -21.31 -3.60
CA LYS A 1030 22.34 -21.82 -3.04
C LYS A 1030 22.29 -21.83 -1.53
N GLU A 1031 22.63 -22.99 -0.97
CA GLU A 1031 22.80 -23.19 0.46
C GLU A 1031 23.88 -22.23 1.01
N PHE A 1032 23.57 -21.62 2.15
CA PHE A 1032 24.45 -20.73 2.89
C PHE A 1032 25.46 -21.53 3.72
N SER A 1033 24.97 -22.42 4.59
CA SER A 1033 25.81 -23.43 5.25
C SER A 1033 24.97 -24.63 5.71
N THR A 1034 25.55 -25.83 5.62
CA THR A 1034 24.92 -27.08 6.09
C THR A 1034 24.55 -27.02 7.57
N LYS A 1035 25.38 -26.38 8.39
CA LYS A 1035 25.13 -26.20 9.83
C LYS A 1035 23.88 -25.35 10.08
N SER A 1036 23.74 -24.23 9.35
CA SER A 1036 22.56 -23.37 9.43
C SER A 1036 21.29 -24.11 8.95
N SER A 1037 21.41 -24.95 7.92
CA SER A 1037 20.33 -25.83 7.46
C SER A 1037 19.95 -26.91 8.47
N GLU A 1038 20.91 -27.46 9.24
CA GLU A 1038 20.64 -28.39 10.34
C GLU A 1038 19.93 -27.68 11.51
N GLU A 1039 20.38 -26.49 11.88
CA GLU A 1039 19.75 -25.66 12.92
C GLU A 1039 18.32 -25.24 12.53
N LEU A 1040 18.09 -24.85 11.27
CA LEU A 1040 16.75 -24.55 10.73
C LEU A 1040 15.82 -25.77 10.80
N ARG A 1041 16.28 -26.95 10.32
CA ARG A 1041 15.49 -28.19 10.39
C ARG A 1041 15.19 -28.62 11.82
N LYS A 1042 16.14 -28.42 12.75
CA LYS A 1042 15.91 -28.67 14.18
C LYS A 1042 14.84 -27.74 14.74
N LYS A 1043 14.94 -26.43 14.51
CA LYS A 1043 13.92 -25.43 14.92
C LYS A 1043 12.54 -25.73 14.35
N ILE A 1044 12.43 -26.07 13.06
CA ILE A 1044 11.15 -26.42 12.42
C ILE A 1044 10.57 -27.69 13.04
N LYS A 1045 11.40 -28.72 13.31
CA LYS A 1045 10.95 -29.95 13.96
C LYS A 1045 10.46 -29.71 15.40
N GLU A 1046 11.19 -28.91 16.16
CA GLU A 1046 10.83 -28.55 17.54
C GLU A 1046 9.53 -27.72 17.56
N PHE A 1047 9.39 -26.74 16.67
CA PHE A 1047 8.18 -25.94 16.51
C PHE A 1047 6.97 -26.76 16.06
N ARG A 1048 7.10 -27.64 15.05
CA ARG A 1048 6.01 -28.51 14.61
C ARG A 1048 5.61 -29.52 15.70
N ASN A 1049 6.55 -30.00 16.50
CA ASN A 1049 6.27 -30.92 17.62
C ASN A 1049 5.55 -30.24 18.80
N SER A 1050 5.70 -28.93 19.01
CA SER A 1050 4.93 -28.19 20.02
C SER A 1050 3.48 -27.88 19.59
N TYR A 1051 3.05 -28.38 18.42
CA TYR A 1051 1.69 -28.29 17.88
C TYR A 1051 1.06 -29.68 17.69
N THR A 1052 1.44 -30.67 18.50
CA THR A 1052 0.75 -31.97 18.50
C THR A 1052 -0.68 -31.82 19.02
N PRO A 1053 -1.71 -32.21 18.26
CA PRO A 1053 -3.01 -32.49 18.84
C PRO A 1053 -2.90 -33.83 19.57
N GLU A 1054 -2.89 -33.81 20.91
CA GLU A 1054 -3.41 -34.96 21.65
C GLU A 1054 -4.95 -34.99 21.51
N PRO A 1055 -5.56 -36.19 21.48
CA PRO A 1055 -6.88 -36.44 20.89
C PRO A 1055 -8.09 -35.83 21.64
#